data_AF-A0A4R6Z528-F1
#
_entry.id   AF-A0A4R6Z528-F1
#
_cell.length_a   1.000
_cell.length_b   1.000
_cell.length_c   1.000
_cell.angle_alpha   90.00
_cell.angle_beta   90.00
_cell.angle_gamma   90.00
#
_symmetry.space_group_name_H-M   'P 1'
#
loop_
_entity.id
_entity.type
_entity.pdbx_description
1 polymer ?
#
loop_
_entity_poly.entity_id
_entity_poly.type
_entity_poly.pdbx_seq_one_letter_code
_entity_poly.pdbx_strand_id
1 'polypeptide(L)'
;MSFMKILARKNGVLLPFFSLALLFATPVVAGDPRPGEPGYQAYAPPKQNSVRHVGNSPFTPPQSSDLRYVVDTAPGLDTGCVFRDAGPLIFDIPVDRAVGNLAQLRAKGLISETVLLSMPAYDVDFTGDAGPGRFPERNRVVFNGHVVPGEFLKGANGVWRQNTFRVPVEWVRFPADPGQGGSVATELNRVEVHIDVLNTDLVWCTEIDWAALELEKAVRPVVGVHGIFSGGYIWDALWVPRLAAFGVPMTHLNLGALGGISANAAQIATHVEAVKRRWGVDRVNIVAHSKGGLDSREFVENNDSVENLLQLGTPNAGSPLADKIQASSVVLFGLGGTLVANALAGPAGYQLTTPYMYFYNRNHGPNAKVDYTAVAGDYNPDCLAINIFCRPLSRLLLSLSEAPGDTIVPVWSAHALSYTRKVPVVSRGENLDATHSGLHASAGVFSDNYRFLLEAGAGKQENAAGAGAEKSAQGSSPSMIATGTVGGEIGSGQNRTHAVAVDQRLPTLFTLLYPSGALGMSLISPSGRRIDPAVAAADPDIEYEQSDIPGGRAAVYGLLAAEAGIWTVEVAAGALGSSVAYAVQAQLQNADLVLSSPSIGEALSIGGQVVLKAAVTDAQVPVTGASVTARVRRPDATVQNFAMRDDGIAPDTVANDGIYQATVADNKLAGFQPVAFSASGVRANGAAFSREIFGLIAVSSANASFTGTLSDAGEDSNSDGLFDHLVLRAQVNAGAAGEYRIYGELTDSAGNRHEAAQVIALQAGTNVVELRFDGAAIFARAIDGPYTVAVLRLAQNTPEGAVPAAELSSAFQTAAYRYTAFQHEPIRVSGSATSAGVDSDGDRLFDLLNIHVDADIDRAGFYQWSGVLVDRNGNELGFAFGAADLVAGTNRLLFSFDAVPIGRSGVDGPYFLRDVLIFGAGANAVVDLAIPTLPFSANQFEGFAGGPVVPAVPVPLGGPFVLATIGLLLGGFGLSRLRRRQIAGTGR
;
A
#
# COMPACT_ATOMS: atom_id res chain seq x y z
N MET A 1 -53.39 -15.92 47.14
CA MET A 1 -53.50 -15.27 48.46
C MET A 1 -52.89 -13.88 48.32
N SER A 2 -53.69 -12.91 47.86
CA SER A 2 -54.42 -11.90 48.67
C SER A 2 -53.52 -10.70 49.01
N PHE A 3 -53.63 -9.60 48.24
CA PHE A 3 -54.37 -8.35 48.57
C PHE A 3 -53.68 -7.55 49.71
N MET A 4 -53.34 -6.25 49.66
CA MET A 4 -54.18 -5.08 49.31
C MET A 4 -53.44 -3.70 49.49
N LYS A 5 -53.75 -2.72 48.62
CA LYS A 5 -53.82 -1.21 48.71
C LYS A 5 -52.61 -0.34 49.17
N ILE A 6 -52.08 0.64 48.41
CA ILE A 6 -52.54 1.98 47.88
C ILE A 6 -52.70 3.11 48.94
N LEU A 7 -51.87 4.18 48.83
CA LEU A 7 -52.14 5.66 48.78
C LEU A 7 -50.86 6.44 49.23
N ALA A 8 -50.15 7.20 48.38
CA ALA A 8 -50.36 8.58 47.90
C ALA A 8 -49.74 9.73 48.78
N ARG A 9 -48.77 10.44 48.16
CA ARG A 9 -48.32 11.85 48.30
C ARG A 9 -47.99 12.44 49.70
N LYS A 10 -46.76 12.96 49.86
CA LYS A 10 -46.47 14.42 49.89
C LYS A 10 -44.96 14.71 50.09
N ASN A 11 -44.54 15.81 49.45
CA ASN A 11 -43.25 16.50 49.54
C ASN A 11 -42.56 16.45 50.90
N GLY A 12 -41.26 16.17 50.88
CA GLY A 12 -40.37 16.36 52.01
C GLY A 12 -38.93 16.32 51.53
N VAL A 13 -38.36 17.50 51.29
CA VAL A 13 -36.92 17.71 51.19
C VAL A 13 -36.29 17.16 52.46
N LEU A 14 -35.40 16.17 52.33
CA LEU A 14 -34.60 15.63 53.41
C LEU A 14 -33.17 15.51 52.93
N LEU A 15 -32.34 16.49 53.33
CA LEU A 15 -30.91 16.31 53.45
C LEU A 15 -30.66 15.14 54.42
N PRO A 16 -29.83 14.14 54.09
CA PRO A 16 -29.24 13.28 55.09
C PRO A 16 -27.95 13.91 55.59
N PHE A 17 -27.94 14.19 56.89
CA PHE A 17 -26.77 14.49 57.71
C PHE A 17 -25.66 13.47 57.45
N PHE A 18 -24.49 13.94 56.99
CA PHE A 18 -23.24 13.20 57.15
C PHE A 18 -22.91 13.15 58.65
N SER A 19 -23.04 11.96 59.23
CA SER A 19 -22.52 11.69 60.57
C SER A 19 -21.01 11.50 60.43
N LEU A 20 -20.25 12.49 60.89
CA LEU A 20 -18.80 12.44 61.02
C LEU A 20 -18.45 11.42 62.10
N ALA A 21 -18.27 10.15 61.71
CA ALA A 21 -17.61 9.17 62.56
C ALA A 21 -16.13 9.55 62.60
N LEU A 22 -15.66 10.08 63.75
CA LEU A 22 -14.25 10.09 64.10
C LEU A 22 -13.77 8.62 64.10
N LEU A 23 -13.13 8.21 63.01
CA LEU A 23 -12.21 7.08 63.03
C LEU A 23 -11.04 7.47 63.92
N PHE A 24 -10.94 6.83 65.09
CA PHE A 24 -9.68 6.75 65.79
C PHE A 24 -8.65 6.17 64.81
N ALA A 25 -7.60 6.95 64.53
CA ALA A 25 -6.46 6.47 63.77
C ALA A 25 -5.84 5.30 64.55
N THR A 26 -6.10 4.08 64.08
CA THR A 26 -5.20 2.95 64.33
C THR A 26 -3.82 3.38 63.84
N PRO A 27 -2.72 3.01 64.54
CA PRO A 27 -1.39 3.25 64.00
C PRO A 27 -1.36 2.61 62.61
N VAL A 28 -1.06 3.41 61.59
CA VAL A 28 -0.74 2.92 60.25
C VAL A 28 0.37 1.91 60.47
N VAL A 29 0.08 0.63 60.25
CA VAL A 29 1.13 -0.38 60.19
C VAL A 29 1.94 -0.01 58.95
N ALA A 30 3.19 0.37 59.15
CA ALA A 30 4.08 0.73 58.07
C ALA A 30 4.61 -0.58 57.45
N GLY A 31 4.18 -0.91 56.24
CA GLY A 31 4.49 -2.15 55.53
C GLY A 31 3.28 -3.08 55.33
N ASP A 32 3.38 -3.97 54.36
CA ASP A 32 2.33 -4.90 53.96
C ASP A 32 2.19 -6.05 54.97
N PRO A 33 0.95 -6.41 55.36
CA PRO A 33 0.72 -7.44 56.35
C PRO A 33 1.06 -8.84 55.77
N ARG A 34 1.73 -9.67 56.56
CA ARG A 34 2.10 -11.06 56.18
C ARG A 34 1.04 -12.08 56.60
N PRO A 35 1.08 -13.31 56.04
CA PRO A 35 0.23 -14.41 56.51
C PRO A 35 0.28 -14.58 58.04
N GLY A 36 -0.85 -14.33 58.71
CA GLY A 36 -0.97 -14.38 60.17
C GLY A 36 -0.85 -13.04 60.91
N GLU A 37 -0.58 -11.93 60.20
CA GLU A 37 -0.57 -10.57 60.75
C GLU A 37 -1.94 -9.87 60.57
N PRO A 38 -2.33 -8.95 61.47
CA PRO A 38 -3.57 -8.17 61.33
C PRO A 38 -3.58 -7.34 60.04
N GLY A 39 -4.62 -7.49 59.22
CA GLY A 39 -4.75 -6.80 57.94
C GLY A 39 -4.39 -7.65 56.71
N TYR A 40 -3.79 -8.84 56.91
CA TYR A 40 -3.47 -9.75 55.79
C TYR A 40 -4.73 -10.24 55.08
N GLN A 41 -4.75 -10.08 53.77
CA GLN A 41 -5.75 -10.70 52.89
C GLN A 41 -5.11 -11.86 52.14
N ALA A 42 -5.72 -13.04 52.24
CA ALA A 42 -5.26 -14.20 51.51
C ALA A 42 -5.42 -13.97 50.00
N TYR A 43 -4.39 -14.33 49.23
CA TYR A 43 -4.39 -14.21 47.78
C TYR A 43 -5.61 -14.93 47.18
N ALA A 44 -6.41 -14.19 46.42
CA ALA A 44 -7.48 -14.79 45.64
C ALA A 44 -6.83 -15.45 44.41
N PRO A 45 -7.07 -16.76 44.16
CA PRO A 45 -6.46 -17.44 43.03
C PRO A 45 -6.79 -16.70 41.72
N PRO A 46 -5.84 -16.64 40.76
CA PRO A 46 -6.03 -15.91 39.53
C PRO A 46 -7.28 -16.41 38.81
N LYS A 47 -8.10 -15.48 38.33
CA LYS A 47 -9.34 -15.78 37.61
C LYS A 47 -9.09 -15.67 36.12
N GLN A 48 -9.74 -16.53 35.36
CA GLN A 48 -9.81 -16.37 33.91
C GLN A 48 -10.80 -15.23 33.62
N ASN A 49 -10.28 -14.00 33.51
CA ASN A 49 -11.10 -12.79 33.34
C ASN A 49 -11.55 -12.58 31.88
N SER A 50 -10.90 -13.24 30.92
CA SER A 50 -11.28 -13.29 29.51
C SER A 50 -10.87 -14.61 28.87
N VAL A 51 -11.25 -14.86 27.61
CA VAL A 51 -10.85 -16.07 26.88
C VAL A 51 -9.32 -16.21 26.75
N ARG A 52 -8.54 -15.14 26.94
CA ARG A 52 -7.10 -15.08 26.65
C ARG A 52 -6.20 -14.55 27.78
N HIS A 53 -6.73 -14.32 28.98
CA HIS A 53 -5.96 -13.78 30.11
C HIS A 53 -6.22 -14.55 31.40
N VAL A 54 -5.15 -14.91 32.08
CA VAL A 54 -5.11 -15.46 33.44
C VAL A 54 -4.49 -14.38 34.33
N GLY A 55 -5.20 -13.97 35.37
CA GLY A 55 -4.68 -12.96 36.29
C GLY A 55 -5.76 -12.18 37.02
N ASN A 56 -5.35 -11.30 37.93
CA ASN A 56 -6.26 -10.45 38.70
C ASN A 56 -6.13 -8.96 38.36
N SER A 57 -5.17 -8.63 37.49
CA SER A 57 -4.96 -7.28 36.99
C SER A 57 -6.12 -6.79 36.12
N PRO A 58 -6.41 -5.47 36.13
CA PRO A 58 -7.32 -4.86 35.17
C PRO A 58 -6.68 -4.67 33.77
N PHE A 59 -5.38 -4.89 33.63
CA PHE A 59 -4.64 -4.75 32.38
C PHE A 59 -4.73 -6.04 31.58
N THR A 60 -5.40 -6.01 30.42
CA THR A 60 -5.40 -7.18 29.53
C THR A 60 -4.06 -7.26 28.80
N PRO A 61 -3.42 -8.45 28.74
CA PRO A 61 -2.23 -8.65 27.94
C PRO A 61 -2.50 -8.28 26.48
N PRO A 62 -1.58 -7.55 25.84
CA PRO A 62 -1.77 -7.19 24.44
C PRO A 62 -1.71 -8.43 23.54
N GLN A 63 -2.26 -8.35 22.33
CA GLN A 63 -2.13 -9.44 21.35
C GLN A 63 -0.67 -9.55 20.87
N SER A 64 -0.14 -10.77 20.87
CA SER A 64 1.19 -11.07 20.34
C SER A 64 1.29 -10.85 18.83
N SER A 65 2.47 -10.45 18.38
CA SER A 65 2.85 -10.30 16.96
C SER A 65 4.35 -10.47 16.80
N ASP A 66 4.85 -10.42 15.56
CA ASP A 66 6.29 -10.37 15.27
C ASP A 66 7.02 -9.11 15.78
N LEU A 67 6.31 -8.17 16.43
CA LEU A 67 6.89 -7.02 17.12
C LEU A 67 6.52 -6.98 18.61
N ARG A 68 5.63 -7.88 19.06
CA ARG A 68 5.13 -7.87 20.44
C ARG A 68 5.09 -9.29 21.00
N TYR A 69 5.95 -9.52 21.99
CA TYR A 69 6.09 -10.81 22.65
C TYR A 69 5.47 -10.74 24.03
N VAL A 70 4.57 -11.65 24.35
CA VAL A 70 3.76 -11.59 25.57
C VAL A 70 3.84 -12.90 26.30
N VAL A 71 4.03 -12.83 27.62
CA VAL A 71 3.94 -13.95 28.54
C VAL A 71 2.92 -13.61 29.61
N ASP A 72 1.84 -14.38 29.65
CA ASP A 72 0.73 -14.21 30.59
C ASP A 72 0.82 -15.19 31.76
N THR A 73 1.48 -16.34 31.57
CA THR A 73 1.61 -17.35 32.62
C THR A 73 3.05 -17.81 32.75
N ALA A 74 3.66 -17.63 33.92
CA ALA A 74 5.00 -18.11 34.25
C ALA A 74 5.17 -18.21 35.79
N PRO A 75 6.19 -18.92 36.31
CA PRO A 75 6.36 -19.09 37.76
C PRO A 75 6.49 -17.79 38.58
N GLY A 76 6.97 -16.70 37.99
CA GLY A 76 7.08 -15.38 38.62
C GLY A 76 5.93 -14.42 38.29
N LEU A 77 4.86 -14.92 37.66
CA LEU A 77 3.66 -14.18 37.29
C LEU A 77 2.45 -14.74 38.08
N ASP A 78 1.44 -13.90 38.32
CA ASP A 78 0.23 -14.25 39.09
C ASP A 78 0.53 -14.90 40.45
N THR A 79 1.59 -14.43 41.11
CA THR A 79 2.11 -15.07 42.34
C THR A 79 1.40 -14.61 43.61
N GLY A 80 0.54 -13.59 43.51
CA GLY A 80 0.12 -12.80 44.66
C GLY A 80 1.20 -11.87 45.18
N CYS A 81 0.89 -11.16 46.26
CA CYS A 81 1.85 -10.26 46.92
C CYS A 81 2.97 -11.09 47.58
N VAL A 82 4.15 -11.10 46.97
CA VAL A 82 5.32 -11.89 47.40
C VAL A 82 6.38 -10.98 48.02
N PHE A 83 6.96 -11.42 49.14
CA PHE A 83 8.07 -10.76 49.83
C PHE A 83 9.43 -11.31 49.34
N ARG A 84 10.49 -10.54 49.56
CA ARG A 84 11.84 -10.87 49.07
C ARG A 84 12.46 -12.19 49.56
N ASP A 85 11.96 -12.80 50.63
CA ASP A 85 12.48 -14.07 51.16
C ASP A 85 12.09 -15.28 50.30
N ALA A 86 11.07 -15.12 49.45
CA ALA A 86 10.76 -16.07 48.37
C ALA A 86 11.75 -15.99 47.19
N GLY A 87 12.64 -15.00 47.18
CA GLY A 87 13.53 -14.68 46.06
C GLY A 87 12.90 -13.67 45.08
N PRO A 88 13.64 -13.27 44.02
CA PRO A 88 13.09 -12.40 43.00
C PRO A 88 11.97 -13.09 42.21
N LEU A 89 11.03 -12.32 41.68
CA LEU A 89 10.07 -12.82 40.70
C LEU A 89 10.80 -12.99 39.37
N ILE A 90 10.80 -14.21 38.82
CA ILE A 90 11.53 -14.55 37.59
C ILE A 90 10.58 -15.12 36.55
N PHE A 91 10.62 -14.57 35.34
CA PHE A 91 9.92 -15.10 34.18
C PHE A 91 10.72 -14.78 32.90
N ASP A 92 10.44 -15.53 31.84
CA ASP A 92 11.10 -15.37 30.55
C ASP A 92 10.08 -14.96 29.48
N ILE A 93 10.42 -13.93 28.70
CA ILE A 93 9.64 -13.50 27.53
C ILE A 93 10.24 -14.20 26.30
N PRO A 94 9.48 -15.07 25.60
CA PRO A 94 9.98 -15.75 24.40
C PRO A 94 10.02 -14.79 23.21
N VAL A 95 11.19 -14.63 22.60
CA VAL A 95 11.39 -13.86 21.36
C VAL A 95 11.76 -14.82 20.25
N ASP A 96 10.91 -14.93 19.23
CA ASP A 96 11.06 -15.85 18.11
C ASP A 96 11.34 -15.14 16.78
N ARG A 97 11.75 -13.87 16.79
CA ARG A 97 12.12 -13.11 15.58
C ARG A 97 13.62 -12.89 15.43
N ALA A 98 14.18 -13.33 14.31
CA ALA A 98 15.49 -12.89 13.87
C ALA A 98 15.37 -11.50 13.20
N VAL A 99 16.28 -10.57 13.54
CA VAL A 99 16.22 -9.18 13.04
C VAL A 99 17.21 -8.87 11.91
N GLY A 100 18.23 -9.70 11.71
CA GLY A 100 19.34 -9.43 10.77
C GLY A 100 20.55 -8.84 11.52
N ASN A 101 21.24 -7.86 10.93
CA ASN A 101 22.38 -7.23 11.60
C ASN A 101 21.92 -6.07 12.47
N LEU A 102 21.74 -6.34 13.77
CA LEU A 102 21.23 -5.37 14.74
C LEU A 102 22.01 -4.05 14.76
N ALA A 103 23.35 -4.11 14.70
CA ALA A 103 24.18 -2.90 14.74
C ALA A 103 23.97 -1.99 13.52
N GLN A 104 23.84 -2.58 12.32
CA GLN A 104 23.59 -1.83 11.09
C GLN A 104 22.17 -1.25 11.06
N LEU A 105 21.18 -2.02 11.52
CA LEU A 105 19.79 -1.57 11.58
C LEU A 105 19.61 -0.37 12.50
N ARG A 106 20.23 -0.39 13.69
CA ARG A 106 20.27 0.74 14.62
C ARG A 106 20.93 1.96 13.99
N ALA A 107 22.11 1.78 13.40
CA ALA A 107 22.83 2.86 12.71
C ALA A 107 22.03 3.50 11.55
N LYS A 108 21.01 2.80 11.03
CA LYS A 108 20.09 3.29 9.99
C LYS A 108 18.70 3.68 10.51
N GLY A 109 18.43 3.57 11.81
CA GLY A 109 17.12 3.82 12.40
C GLY A 109 16.02 2.89 11.86
N LEU A 110 16.39 1.68 11.43
CA LEU A 110 15.48 0.66 10.88
C LEU A 110 14.97 -0.34 11.93
N ILE A 111 15.44 -0.19 13.16
CA ILE A 111 14.94 -0.83 14.37
C ILE A 111 14.96 0.20 15.48
N SER A 112 14.02 0.12 16.44
CA SER A 112 14.03 1.00 17.61
C SER A 112 15.32 0.83 18.42
N GLU A 113 15.87 1.95 18.92
CA GLU A 113 17.03 1.95 19.83
C GLU A 113 16.72 1.29 21.18
N THR A 114 15.43 1.29 21.55
CA THR A 114 14.93 0.65 22.76
C THR A 114 13.73 -0.22 22.45
N VAL A 115 13.54 -1.26 23.24
CA VAL A 115 12.30 -2.03 23.32
C VAL A 115 11.51 -1.58 24.54
N LEU A 116 10.20 -1.64 24.43
CA LEU A 116 9.29 -1.36 25.52
C LEU A 116 9.08 -2.65 26.33
N LEU A 117 9.61 -2.69 27.54
CA LEU A 117 9.30 -3.74 28.51
C LEU A 117 8.15 -3.27 29.38
N SER A 118 7.00 -3.91 29.25
CA SER A 118 5.76 -3.52 29.91
C SER A 118 5.26 -4.65 30.82
N MET A 119 4.91 -4.32 32.06
CA MET A 119 4.34 -5.27 33.02
C MET A 119 3.43 -4.55 34.02
N PRO A 120 2.19 -5.00 34.25
CA PRO A 120 1.40 -4.54 35.37
C PRO A 120 2.04 -5.02 36.68
N ALA A 121 2.24 -4.10 37.62
CA ALA A 121 2.67 -4.42 38.97
C ALA A 121 1.62 -3.97 39.98
N TYR A 122 1.38 -4.79 40.99
CA TYR A 122 0.48 -4.50 42.10
C TYR A 122 1.26 -4.10 43.35
N ASP A 123 0.67 -3.21 44.13
CA ASP A 123 1.08 -2.88 45.51
C ASP A 123 2.46 -2.22 45.65
N VAL A 124 2.91 -1.46 44.64
CA VAL A 124 4.26 -0.88 44.68
C VAL A 124 4.28 0.47 45.42
N ASP A 125 4.62 0.51 46.70
CA ASP A 125 4.62 1.69 47.57
C ASP A 125 5.78 2.68 47.34
N PHE A 126 5.88 3.20 46.12
CA PHE A 126 7.01 3.99 45.65
C PHE A 126 7.20 5.33 46.38
N THR A 127 6.09 5.95 46.80
CA THR A 127 6.05 7.22 47.55
C THR A 127 5.41 7.08 48.93
N GLY A 128 5.18 5.86 49.41
CA GLY A 128 4.54 5.59 50.70
C GLY A 128 5.45 5.91 51.90
N ASP A 129 4.84 6.22 53.06
CA ASP A 129 5.58 6.38 54.32
C ASP A 129 5.84 5.01 54.96
N ALA A 130 7.11 4.59 54.94
CA ALA A 130 7.56 3.32 55.50
C ALA A 130 7.74 3.35 57.02
N GLY A 131 7.50 4.50 57.67
CA GLY A 131 7.70 4.68 59.10
C GLY A 131 9.19 4.79 59.50
N PRO A 132 9.48 4.94 60.80
CA PRO A 132 10.82 5.26 61.28
C PRO A 132 11.84 4.15 60.97
N GLY A 133 12.91 4.50 60.26
CA GLY A 133 14.04 3.60 60.00
C GLY A 133 13.84 2.62 58.83
N ARG A 134 12.76 2.76 58.07
CA ARG A 134 12.48 1.98 56.85
C ARG A 134 12.43 2.90 55.63
N PHE A 135 12.66 2.33 54.46
CA PHE A 135 12.62 3.02 53.18
C PHE A 135 11.32 2.69 52.42
N PRO A 136 10.78 3.62 51.61
CA PRO A 136 9.71 3.30 50.67
C PRO A 136 10.11 2.17 49.72
N GLU A 137 9.13 1.45 49.20
CA GLU A 137 9.38 0.23 48.43
C GLU A 137 10.19 0.48 47.17
N ARG A 138 11.21 -0.35 46.95
CA ARG A 138 12.08 -0.28 45.77
C ARG A 138 12.29 -1.66 45.18
N ASN A 139 11.44 -2.00 44.22
CA ASN A 139 11.52 -3.25 43.47
C ASN A 139 12.38 -3.06 42.22
N ARG A 140 13.60 -3.59 42.24
CA ARG A 140 14.58 -3.38 41.15
C ARG A 140 14.29 -4.35 40.00
N VAL A 141 14.15 -3.83 38.80
CA VAL A 141 13.93 -4.63 37.59
C VAL A 141 15.25 -4.86 36.85
N VAL A 142 15.52 -6.12 36.53
CA VAL A 142 16.70 -6.56 35.78
C VAL A 142 16.24 -7.32 34.54
N PHE A 143 16.77 -6.95 33.37
CA PHE A 143 16.50 -7.58 32.09
C PHE A 143 17.79 -8.17 31.53
N ASN A 144 17.80 -9.49 31.27
CA ASN A 144 18.96 -10.24 30.77
C ASN A 144 20.28 -9.94 31.53
N GLY A 145 20.19 -9.75 32.86
CA GLY A 145 21.34 -9.46 33.72
C GLY A 145 21.72 -7.97 33.83
N HIS A 146 20.99 -7.07 33.17
CA HIS A 146 21.20 -5.63 33.24
C HIS A 146 20.07 -4.94 34.00
N VAL A 147 20.40 -4.02 34.90
CA VAL A 147 19.39 -3.16 35.56
C VAL A 147 18.75 -2.24 34.52
N VAL A 148 17.43 -2.26 34.39
CA VAL A 148 16.72 -1.46 33.37
C VAL A 148 16.85 0.05 33.65
N PRO A 149 16.84 0.91 32.61
CA PRO A 149 16.73 2.36 32.81
C PRO A 149 15.47 2.70 33.61
N GLY A 150 15.60 3.54 34.64
CA GLY A 150 14.54 3.82 35.61
C GLY A 150 14.60 2.93 36.86
N GLU A 151 15.28 1.77 36.77
CA GLU A 151 15.68 0.84 37.84
C GLU A 151 14.55 0.17 38.63
N PHE A 152 13.52 0.91 39.02
CA PHE A 152 12.51 0.48 39.97
C PHE A 152 11.10 0.49 39.37
N LEU A 153 10.28 -0.47 39.79
CA LEU A 153 8.83 -0.38 39.62
C LEU A 153 8.30 0.84 40.37
N LYS A 154 7.20 1.39 39.87
CA LYS A 154 6.43 2.48 40.48
C LYS A 154 4.99 2.03 40.70
N GLY A 155 4.32 2.61 41.69
CA GLY A 155 2.93 2.30 42.03
C GLY A 155 2.45 3.07 43.26
N ALA A 156 1.40 2.53 43.89
CA ALA A 156 0.91 2.92 45.22
C ALA A 156 0.26 1.69 45.90
N ASN A 157 0.16 1.73 47.23
CA ASN A 157 -0.50 0.72 48.06
C ASN A 157 -1.86 0.29 47.49
N GLY A 158 -2.03 -1.00 47.31
CA GLY A 158 -3.27 -1.65 46.87
C GLY A 158 -3.72 -1.32 45.45
N VAL A 159 -2.83 -0.78 44.60
CA VAL A 159 -3.18 -0.31 43.25
C VAL A 159 -2.32 -1.02 42.19
N TRP A 160 -2.99 -1.53 41.15
CA TRP A 160 -2.33 -1.97 39.93
C TRP A 160 -1.83 -0.78 39.11
N ARG A 161 -0.57 -0.81 38.70
CA ARG A 161 0.02 0.18 37.79
C ARG A 161 0.77 -0.52 36.66
N GLN A 162 0.47 -0.11 35.42
CA GLN A 162 1.31 -0.47 34.27
C GLN A 162 2.68 0.16 34.43
N ASN A 163 3.70 -0.68 34.54
CA ASN A 163 5.09 -0.26 34.53
C ASN A 163 5.66 -0.50 33.15
N THR A 164 6.43 0.48 32.67
CA THR A 164 6.99 0.48 31.32
C THR A 164 8.42 0.99 31.37
N PHE A 165 9.33 0.24 30.77
CA PHE A 165 10.76 0.53 30.74
C PHE A 165 11.25 0.55 29.30
N ARG A 166 11.98 1.60 28.92
CA ARG A 166 12.68 1.67 27.62
C ARG A 166 14.04 1.00 27.75
N VAL A 167 14.09 -0.28 27.41
CA VAL A 167 15.29 -1.11 27.54
C VAL A 167 16.12 -1.02 26.26
N PRO A 168 17.45 -0.83 26.32
CA PRO A 168 18.30 -0.83 25.13
C PRO A 168 18.11 -2.12 24.32
N VAL A 169 17.87 -1.99 23.01
CA VAL A 169 17.55 -3.14 22.14
C VAL A 169 18.70 -4.16 22.08
N GLU A 170 19.94 -3.73 22.31
CA GLU A 170 21.12 -4.58 22.41
C GLU A 170 21.10 -5.56 23.58
N TRP A 171 20.25 -5.34 24.59
CA TRP A 171 20.10 -6.27 25.72
C TRP A 171 19.16 -7.42 25.39
N VAL A 172 18.38 -7.29 24.31
CA VAL A 172 17.45 -8.33 23.85
C VAL A 172 18.24 -9.44 23.15
N ARG A 173 17.95 -10.68 23.53
CA ARG A 173 18.42 -11.89 22.86
C ARG A 173 17.49 -12.19 21.70
N PHE A 174 17.94 -11.82 20.50
CA PHE A 174 17.29 -12.23 19.26
C PHE A 174 17.86 -13.57 18.79
N PRO A 175 17.00 -14.45 18.25
CA PRO A 175 17.44 -15.63 17.54
C PRO A 175 18.40 -15.33 16.38
N ALA A 176 19.31 -16.28 16.12
CA ALA A 176 20.14 -16.26 14.93
C ALA A 176 19.35 -16.69 13.68
N ASP A 177 19.77 -16.21 12.50
CA ASP A 177 19.25 -16.68 11.21
C ASP A 177 19.58 -18.18 11.02
N PRO A 178 18.58 -19.07 10.91
CA PRO A 178 18.80 -20.51 10.77
C PRO A 178 19.28 -20.92 9.37
N GLY A 179 19.37 -19.97 8.42
CA GLY A 179 19.72 -20.23 7.02
C GLY A 179 18.52 -20.61 6.15
N GLN A 180 18.76 -20.79 4.84
CA GLN A 180 17.71 -21.14 3.90
C GLN A 180 17.03 -22.47 4.26
N GLY A 181 15.70 -22.48 4.26
CA GLY A 181 14.88 -23.66 4.60
C GLY A 181 14.74 -23.93 6.11
N GLY A 182 15.48 -23.20 6.96
CA GLY A 182 15.37 -23.28 8.41
C GLY A 182 14.15 -22.54 8.97
N SER A 183 13.83 -22.82 10.23
CA SER A 183 12.87 -22.05 11.02
C SER A 183 13.59 -21.52 12.25
N VAL A 184 13.31 -20.28 12.59
CA VAL A 184 13.98 -19.59 13.71
C VAL A 184 13.66 -20.29 15.04
N ALA A 185 14.66 -20.41 15.90
CA ALA A 185 14.49 -20.98 17.23
C ALA A 185 14.21 -19.85 18.23
N THR A 186 13.23 -20.02 19.11
CA THR A 186 12.89 -19.03 20.15
C THR A 186 14.06 -18.81 21.11
N GLU A 187 14.37 -17.55 21.41
CA GLU A 187 15.30 -17.13 22.44
C GLU A 187 14.54 -16.59 23.66
N LEU A 188 14.99 -16.97 24.85
CA LEU A 188 14.37 -16.57 26.11
C LEU A 188 15.02 -15.31 26.66
N ASN A 189 14.20 -14.29 26.92
CA ASN A 189 14.62 -13.02 27.50
C ASN A 189 14.15 -12.93 28.94
N ARG A 190 15.10 -12.97 29.88
CA ARG A 190 14.82 -13.08 31.31
C ARG A 190 14.53 -11.73 31.94
N VAL A 191 13.45 -11.65 32.70
CA VAL A 191 13.14 -10.55 33.61
C VAL A 191 13.27 -11.06 35.05
N GLU A 192 13.90 -10.27 35.90
CA GLU A 192 13.95 -10.49 37.35
C GLU A 192 13.49 -9.23 38.08
N VAL A 193 12.52 -9.38 38.99
CA VAL A 193 12.08 -8.31 39.89
C VAL A 193 12.60 -8.62 41.28
N HIS A 194 13.61 -7.86 41.71
CA HIS A 194 14.21 -7.97 43.04
C HIS A 194 13.41 -7.11 44.00
N ILE A 195 12.67 -7.76 44.90
CA ILE A 195 11.69 -7.12 45.78
C ILE A 195 12.39 -6.40 46.92
N ASP A 196 11.95 -5.17 47.21
CA ASP A 196 12.32 -4.37 48.38
C ASP A 196 13.83 -4.33 48.71
N VAL A 197 14.63 -3.81 47.77
CA VAL A 197 16.10 -3.90 47.85
C VAL A 197 16.76 -2.94 48.85
N LEU A 198 16.01 -1.96 49.39
CA LEU A 198 16.56 -0.94 50.30
C LEU A 198 16.35 -1.27 51.79
N ASN A 199 15.36 -2.10 52.13
CA ASN A 199 15.11 -2.50 53.51
C ASN A 199 15.83 -3.81 53.82
N THR A 200 16.05 -4.14 55.10
CA THR A 200 16.56 -5.45 55.57
C THR A 200 15.49 -6.31 56.27
N ASP A 201 14.38 -5.71 56.66
CA ASP A 201 13.18 -6.39 57.17
C ASP A 201 12.21 -6.68 56.02
N LEU A 202 11.34 -7.69 56.15
CA LEU A 202 10.29 -7.97 55.15
C LEU A 202 9.15 -6.96 55.34
N VAL A 203 9.22 -5.83 54.64
CA VAL A 203 8.28 -4.70 54.80
C VAL A 203 7.29 -4.64 53.65
N TRP A 204 7.75 -4.82 52.42
CA TRP A 204 6.93 -4.63 51.23
C TRP A 204 6.84 -5.90 50.37
N CYS A 205 5.70 -6.10 49.73
CA CYS A 205 5.48 -7.16 48.76
C CYS A 205 4.91 -6.62 47.45
N THR A 206 5.07 -7.38 46.38
CA THR A 206 4.52 -7.00 45.08
C THR A 206 4.10 -8.23 44.29
N GLU A 207 3.28 -8.02 43.26
CA GLU A 207 2.86 -9.02 42.29
C GLU A 207 3.06 -8.47 40.87
N ILE A 208 3.44 -9.35 39.93
CA ILE A 208 3.43 -9.09 38.49
C ILE A 208 2.42 -10.02 37.84
N ASP A 209 1.62 -9.49 36.93
CA ASP A 209 0.53 -10.21 36.27
C ASP A 209 1.01 -10.83 34.95
N TRP A 210 1.18 -10.02 33.90
CA TRP A 210 1.84 -10.44 32.66
C TRP A 210 3.03 -9.55 32.33
N ALA A 211 3.83 -9.96 31.34
CA ALA A 211 4.85 -9.10 30.78
C ALA A 211 4.87 -9.14 29.25
N ALA A 212 5.15 -8.00 28.64
CA ALA A 212 5.32 -7.85 27.21
C ALA A 212 6.63 -7.14 26.87
N LEU A 213 7.26 -7.60 25.79
CA LEU A 213 8.36 -6.92 25.13
C LEU A 213 7.88 -6.45 23.76
N GLU A 214 7.90 -5.15 23.51
CA GLU A 214 7.42 -4.55 22.27
C GLU A 214 8.53 -3.77 21.56
N LEU A 215 8.70 -4.08 20.28
CA LEU A 215 9.50 -3.28 19.35
C LEU A 215 8.56 -2.30 18.65
N GLU A 216 8.70 -1.02 18.96
CA GLU A 216 7.93 0.03 18.26
C GLU A 216 8.23 0.03 16.75
N LYS A 217 9.45 -0.37 16.36
CA LYS A 217 9.89 -0.48 14.97
C LYS A 217 10.89 -1.61 14.82
N ALA A 218 10.65 -2.49 13.86
CA ALA A 218 11.69 -3.34 13.26
C ALA A 218 11.33 -3.69 11.82
N VAL A 219 12.23 -3.36 10.90
CA VAL A 219 12.06 -3.65 9.48
C VAL A 219 11.93 -5.16 9.24
N ARG A 220 11.04 -5.54 8.31
CA ARG A 220 10.81 -6.93 7.89
C ARG A 220 11.69 -7.29 6.67
N PRO A 221 12.02 -8.58 6.48
CA PRO A 221 12.78 -9.05 5.33
C PRO A 221 12.16 -8.64 3.99
N VAL A 222 13.02 -8.46 2.99
CA VAL A 222 12.62 -8.11 1.62
C VAL A 222 12.66 -9.34 0.72
N VAL A 223 11.62 -9.50 -0.11
CA VAL A 223 11.54 -10.48 -1.19
C VAL A 223 11.59 -9.75 -2.53
N GLY A 224 12.62 -10.07 -3.34
CA GLY A 224 12.77 -9.58 -4.70
C GLY A 224 12.05 -10.48 -5.71
N VAL A 225 11.16 -9.89 -6.51
CA VAL A 225 10.36 -10.60 -7.54
C VAL A 225 10.67 -10.04 -8.93
N HIS A 226 11.31 -10.85 -9.78
CA HIS A 226 11.70 -10.41 -11.13
C HIS A 226 10.56 -10.49 -12.15
N GLY A 227 10.74 -9.82 -13.29
CA GLY A 227 9.81 -9.86 -14.42
C GLY A 227 10.05 -10.98 -15.43
N ILE A 228 9.32 -10.91 -16.55
CA ILE A 228 9.45 -11.84 -17.69
C ILE A 228 10.86 -11.77 -18.31
N PHE A 229 11.34 -12.88 -18.88
CA PHE A 229 12.68 -12.98 -19.50
C PHE A 229 13.87 -12.64 -18.58
N SER A 230 13.66 -12.70 -17.28
CA SER A 230 14.68 -12.40 -16.26
C SER A 230 14.77 -13.54 -15.25
N GLY A 231 15.61 -13.36 -14.25
CA GLY A 231 15.73 -14.25 -13.10
C GLY A 231 16.02 -13.47 -11.82
N GLY A 232 16.03 -14.14 -10.68
CA GLY A 232 16.30 -13.52 -9.38
C GLY A 232 17.63 -12.76 -9.31
N TYR A 233 18.60 -13.10 -10.16
CA TYR A 233 19.93 -12.49 -10.20
C TYR A 233 19.95 -10.97 -10.44
N ILE A 234 18.87 -10.37 -10.94
CA ILE A 234 18.80 -8.91 -11.15
C ILE A 234 18.95 -8.10 -9.85
N TRP A 235 18.70 -8.74 -8.71
CA TRP A 235 18.79 -8.12 -7.40
C TRP A 235 20.20 -8.17 -6.80
N ASP A 236 21.06 -9.07 -7.27
CA ASP A 236 22.37 -9.40 -6.68
C ASP A 236 23.39 -8.26 -6.77
N ALA A 237 23.35 -7.47 -7.84
CA ALA A 237 24.37 -6.45 -8.10
C ALA A 237 24.18 -5.18 -7.27
N LEU A 238 22.93 -4.84 -6.92
CA LEU A 238 22.60 -3.55 -6.29
C LEU A 238 21.77 -3.72 -5.01
N TRP A 239 20.59 -4.34 -5.10
CA TRP A 239 19.61 -4.35 -4.02
C TRP A 239 20.06 -5.21 -2.85
N VAL A 240 20.51 -6.44 -3.12
CA VAL A 240 21.02 -7.36 -2.10
C VAL A 240 22.18 -6.75 -1.30
N PRO A 241 23.28 -6.26 -1.91
CA PRO A 241 24.39 -5.69 -1.15
C PRO A 241 24.03 -4.38 -0.45
N ARG A 242 23.15 -3.54 -1.01
CA ARG A 242 22.75 -2.27 -0.37
C ARG A 242 21.84 -2.49 0.84
N LEU A 243 20.87 -3.39 0.74
CA LEU A 243 20.03 -3.76 1.87
C LEU A 243 20.84 -4.49 2.95
N ALA A 244 21.78 -5.36 2.56
CA ALA A 244 22.72 -5.96 3.49
C ALA A 244 23.59 -4.91 4.22
N ALA A 245 24.01 -3.83 3.54
CA ALA A 245 24.72 -2.72 4.19
C ALA A 245 23.84 -1.92 5.17
N PHE A 246 22.51 -2.04 5.08
CA PHE A 246 21.56 -1.49 6.05
C PHE A 246 21.22 -2.50 7.15
N GLY A 247 21.73 -3.72 7.09
CA GLY A 247 21.38 -4.83 7.99
C GLY A 247 20.05 -5.53 7.66
N VAL A 248 19.44 -5.19 6.53
CA VAL A 248 18.13 -5.72 6.10
C VAL A 248 18.33 -6.98 5.26
N PRO A 249 17.76 -8.12 5.65
CA PRO A 249 17.85 -9.34 4.86
C PRO A 249 16.98 -9.24 3.61
N MET A 250 17.56 -9.56 2.45
CA MET A 250 16.85 -9.71 1.19
C MET A 250 17.03 -11.14 0.66
N THR A 251 15.94 -11.73 0.20
CA THR A 251 15.95 -12.95 -0.62
C THR A 251 15.26 -12.67 -1.95
N HIS A 252 15.45 -13.53 -2.93
CA HIS A 252 14.69 -13.47 -4.18
C HIS A 252 14.44 -14.90 -4.67
N LEU A 253 13.41 -15.04 -5.50
CA LEU A 253 13.05 -16.29 -6.14
C LEU A 253 13.24 -16.21 -7.66
N ASN A 254 13.28 -17.36 -8.31
CA ASN A 254 13.28 -17.44 -9.77
C ASN A 254 11.97 -18.10 -10.22
N LEU A 255 11.10 -17.30 -10.82
CA LEU A 255 9.77 -17.69 -11.30
C LEU A 255 9.81 -18.41 -12.66
N GLY A 256 11.01 -18.57 -13.23
CA GLY A 256 11.20 -18.95 -14.62
C GLY A 256 10.84 -17.80 -15.57
N ALA A 257 11.14 -17.99 -16.86
CA ALA A 257 11.01 -16.90 -17.80
C ALA A 257 9.53 -16.57 -18.14
N LEU A 258 8.61 -17.55 -18.11
CA LEU A 258 7.34 -17.53 -18.86
C LEU A 258 6.09 -17.97 -18.07
N GLY A 259 6.19 -18.07 -16.74
CA GLY A 259 5.05 -18.46 -15.91
C GLY A 259 3.91 -17.43 -15.98
N GLY A 260 2.67 -17.91 -16.03
CA GLY A 260 1.48 -17.06 -15.96
C GLY A 260 1.34 -16.40 -14.58
N ILE A 261 0.55 -15.32 -14.48
CA ILE A 261 0.40 -14.53 -13.25
C ILE A 261 0.02 -15.39 -12.04
N SER A 262 -1.06 -16.18 -12.13
CA SER A 262 -1.54 -17.00 -11.01
C SER A 262 -0.57 -18.12 -10.61
N ALA A 263 0.12 -18.74 -11.58
CA ALA A 263 1.13 -19.76 -11.29
C ALA A 263 2.36 -19.17 -10.57
N ASN A 264 2.77 -17.96 -10.95
CA ASN A 264 3.85 -17.24 -10.29
C ASN A 264 3.45 -16.77 -8.90
N ALA A 265 2.21 -16.30 -8.71
CA ALA A 265 1.67 -15.93 -7.41
C ALA A 265 1.73 -17.09 -6.39
N ALA A 266 1.44 -18.32 -6.81
CA ALA A 266 1.57 -19.51 -5.96
C ALA A 266 3.02 -19.81 -5.55
N GLN A 267 3.99 -19.55 -6.44
CA GLN A 267 5.41 -19.66 -6.11
C GLN A 267 5.85 -18.56 -5.14
N ILE A 268 5.37 -17.33 -5.33
CA ILE A 268 5.60 -16.22 -4.39
C ILE A 268 5.04 -16.58 -3.02
N ALA A 269 3.82 -17.10 -2.92
CA ALA A 269 3.23 -17.54 -1.66
C ALA A 269 4.11 -18.56 -0.91
N THR A 270 4.58 -19.58 -1.63
CA THR A 270 5.46 -20.61 -1.05
C THR A 270 6.77 -20.01 -0.53
N HIS A 271 7.38 -19.09 -1.29
CA HIS A 271 8.62 -18.43 -0.92
C HIS A 271 8.44 -17.48 0.27
N VAL A 272 7.36 -16.69 0.28
CA VAL A 272 7.03 -15.77 1.38
C VAL A 272 6.82 -16.53 2.69
N GLU A 273 6.09 -17.64 2.69
CA GLU A 273 5.91 -18.46 3.89
C GLU A 273 7.22 -19.13 4.36
N ALA A 274 8.14 -19.45 3.45
CA ALA A 274 9.48 -19.89 3.83
C ALA A 274 10.31 -18.76 4.47
N VAL A 275 10.23 -17.54 3.96
CA VAL A 275 10.90 -16.35 4.53
C VAL A 275 10.33 -16.01 5.90
N LYS A 276 9.00 -16.03 6.06
CA LYS A 276 8.34 -15.80 7.35
C LYS A 276 8.81 -16.77 8.42
N ARG A 277 8.83 -18.07 8.13
CA ARG A 277 9.33 -19.10 9.05
C ARG A 277 10.81 -18.95 9.40
N ARG A 278 11.64 -18.57 8.41
CA ARG A 278 13.08 -18.37 8.61
C ARG A 278 13.37 -17.19 9.54
N TRP A 279 12.59 -16.13 9.48
CA TRP A 279 12.84 -14.89 10.22
C TRP A 279 11.92 -14.66 11.42
N GLY A 280 10.88 -15.47 11.59
CA GLY A 280 9.88 -15.31 12.67
C GLY A 280 9.09 -14.02 12.51
N VAL A 281 8.61 -13.77 11.29
CA VAL A 281 7.86 -12.55 10.96
C VAL A 281 6.47 -12.88 10.44
N ASP A 282 5.50 -12.03 10.75
CA ASP A 282 4.12 -12.17 10.32
C ASP A 282 3.94 -11.72 8.86
N ARG A 283 4.76 -10.74 8.44
CA ARG A 283 4.75 -10.16 7.11
C ARG A 283 6.16 -10.02 6.53
N VAL A 284 6.23 -9.77 5.22
CA VAL A 284 7.45 -9.40 4.49
C VAL A 284 7.23 -8.13 3.68
N ASN A 285 8.31 -7.57 3.15
CA ASN A 285 8.26 -6.52 2.15
C ASN A 285 8.57 -7.11 0.77
N ILE A 286 7.91 -6.64 -0.28
CA ILE A 286 8.16 -7.08 -1.66
C ILE A 286 8.65 -5.91 -2.51
N VAL A 287 9.78 -6.11 -3.20
CA VAL A 287 10.17 -5.28 -4.34
C VAL A 287 10.04 -6.11 -5.61
N ALA A 288 9.31 -5.58 -6.59
CA ALA A 288 8.94 -6.31 -7.78
C ALA A 288 9.25 -5.49 -9.03
N HIS A 289 9.81 -6.14 -10.06
CA HIS A 289 10.14 -5.50 -11.34
C HIS A 289 9.22 -5.99 -12.44
N SER A 290 8.73 -5.07 -13.28
CA SER A 290 7.96 -5.41 -14.49
C SER A 290 6.78 -6.33 -14.18
N LYS A 291 6.61 -7.43 -14.92
CA LYS A 291 5.59 -8.47 -14.67
C LYS A 291 5.57 -9.00 -13.23
N GLY A 292 6.71 -9.03 -12.53
CA GLY A 292 6.77 -9.48 -11.14
C GLY A 292 5.86 -8.68 -10.20
N GLY A 293 5.57 -7.42 -10.54
CA GLY A 293 4.60 -6.61 -9.80
C GLY A 293 3.15 -7.03 -10.02
N LEU A 294 2.80 -7.59 -11.18
CA LEU A 294 1.48 -8.19 -11.44
C LEU A 294 1.35 -9.51 -10.67
N ASP A 295 2.40 -10.33 -10.72
CA ASP A 295 2.46 -11.62 -10.00
C ASP A 295 2.33 -11.41 -8.49
N SER A 296 2.98 -10.37 -7.97
CA SER A 296 2.87 -9.97 -6.56
C SER A 296 1.48 -9.44 -6.23
N ARG A 297 0.84 -8.66 -7.12
CA ARG A 297 -0.54 -8.18 -6.95
C ARG A 297 -1.54 -9.32 -6.82
N GLU A 298 -1.45 -10.33 -7.68
CA GLU A 298 -2.30 -11.54 -7.59
C GLU A 298 -2.11 -12.24 -6.25
N PHE A 299 -0.87 -12.38 -5.79
CA PHE A 299 -0.57 -13.01 -4.52
C PHE A 299 -1.17 -12.24 -3.33
N VAL A 300 -0.98 -10.93 -3.26
CA VAL A 300 -1.37 -10.13 -2.08
C VAL A 300 -2.86 -9.86 -1.97
N GLU A 301 -3.64 -9.96 -3.06
CA GLU A 301 -5.07 -9.66 -3.07
C GLU A 301 -5.83 -10.42 -1.97
N ASN A 302 -5.45 -11.68 -1.70
CA ASN A 302 -6.07 -12.52 -0.68
C ASN A 302 -5.05 -13.00 0.37
N ASN A 303 -3.98 -12.23 0.60
CA ASN A 303 -2.91 -12.62 1.52
C ASN A 303 -2.32 -11.42 2.28
N ASP A 304 -2.38 -11.48 3.61
CA ASP A 304 -1.93 -10.42 4.52
C ASP A 304 -0.44 -10.52 4.92
N SER A 305 0.30 -11.49 4.37
CA SER A 305 1.72 -11.72 4.66
C SER A 305 2.65 -10.67 4.06
N VAL A 306 2.14 -9.58 3.49
CA VAL A 306 2.93 -8.50 2.90
C VAL A 306 2.58 -7.18 3.54
N GLU A 307 3.58 -6.39 3.90
CA GLU A 307 3.39 -5.04 4.42
C GLU A 307 3.49 -4.00 3.30
N ASN A 308 4.60 -3.99 2.56
CA ASN A 308 4.82 -3.08 1.45
C ASN A 308 5.04 -3.83 0.13
N LEU A 309 4.40 -3.38 -0.95
CA LEU A 309 4.67 -3.81 -2.33
C LEU A 309 5.19 -2.62 -3.17
N LEU A 310 6.50 -2.61 -3.44
CA LEU A 310 7.17 -1.65 -4.31
C LEU A 310 7.30 -2.22 -5.72
N GLN A 311 6.54 -1.66 -6.66
CA GLN A 311 6.56 -2.01 -8.08
C GLN A 311 7.50 -1.08 -8.85
N LEU A 312 8.38 -1.65 -9.67
CA LEU A 312 9.33 -0.94 -10.52
C LEU A 312 8.98 -1.22 -11.99
N GLY A 313 8.40 -0.23 -12.69
CA GLY A 313 8.05 -0.34 -14.11
C GLY A 313 7.01 -1.43 -14.40
N THR A 314 6.08 -1.70 -13.48
CA THR A 314 5.07 -2.75 -13.67
C THR A 314 3.99 -2.30 -14.65
N PRO A 315 3.64 -3.08 -15.69
CA PRO A 315 2.59 -2.73 -16.65
C PRO A 315 1.20 -2.96 -16.07
N ASN A 316 0.79 -2.18 -15.07
CA ASN A 316 -0.47 -2.36 -14.36
C ASN A 316 -1.71 -2.26 -15.27
N ALA A 317 -1.65 -1.55 -16.40
CA ALA A 317 -2.69 -1.56 -17.45
C ALA A 317 -2.18 -2.10 -18.80
N GLY A 318 -1.14 -2.93 -18.78
CA GLY A 318 -0.57 -3.58 -19.95
C GLY A 318 0.46 -2.73 -20.70
N SER A 319 1.06 -3.31 -21.73
CA SER A 319 2.09 -2.70 -22.56
C SER A 319 1.66 -2.72 -24.03
N PRO A 320 1.56 -1.56 -24.71
CA PRO A 320 1.31 -1.53 -26.15
C PRO A 320 2.38 -2.24 -26.99
N LEU A 321 3.60 -2.40 -26.46
CA LEU A 321 4.63 -3.24 -27.09
C LEU A 321 4.19 -4.71 -27.10
N ALA A 322 3.61 -5.21 -26.02
CA ALA A 322 3.07 -6.57 -25.96
C ALA A 322 1.91 -6.75 -26.94
N ASP A 323 1.03 -5.74 -27.10
CA ASP A 323 -0.05 -5.76 -28.08
C ASP A 323 0.48 -5.95 -29.51
N LYS A 324 1.51 -5.16 -29.88
CA LYS A 324 2.13 -5.22 -31.20
C LYS A 324 2.80 -6.57 -31.44
N ILE A 325 3.55 -7.09 -30.46
CA ILE A 325 4.16 -8.42 -30.57
C ILE A 325 3.09 -9.51 -30.70
N GLN A 326 1.97 -9.43 -29.96
CA GLN A 326 0.88 -10.38 -30.12
C GLN A 326 0.22 -10.30 -31.50
N ALA A 327 -0.07 -9.11 -32.02
CA ALA A 327 -0.63 -8.94 -33.35
C ALA A 327 0.27 -9.58 -34.42
N SER A 328 1.57 -9.26 -34.42
CA SER A 328 2.55 -9.86 -35.33
C SER A 328 2.62 -11.39 -35.19
N SER A 329 2.54 -11.92 -33.96
CA SER A 329 2.55 -13.37 -33.70
C SER A 329 1.34 -14.08 -34.32
N VAL A 330 0.15 -13.45 -34.29
CA VAL A 330 -1.07 -14.00 -34.88
C VAL A 330 -1.02 -13.91 -36.41
N VAL A 331 -0.47 -12.83 -36.96
CA VAL A 331 -0.36 -12.63 -38.42
C VAL A 331 0.66 -13.60 -39.06
N LEU A 332 1.80 -13.85 -38.42
CA LEU A 332 2.80 -14.77 -38.98
C LEU A 332 2.54 -16.24 -38.65
N PHE A 333 1.55 -16.53 -37.81
CA PHE A 333 1.19 -17.90 -37.46
C PHE A 333 0.87 -18.75 -38.71
N GLY A 334 1.48 -19.93 -38.79
CA GLY A 334 1.34 -20.86 -39.92
C GLY A 334 2.24 -20.56 -41.13
N LEU A 335 2.99 -19.46 -41.13
CA LEU A 335 3.99 -19.12 -42.17
C LEU A 335 5.42 -19.51 -41.77
N GLY A 336 5.56 -20.54 -40.90
CA GLY A 336 6.81 -20.94 -40.26
C GLY A 336 7.25 -20.04 -39.10
N GLY A 337 6.95 -18.74 -39.11
CA GLY A 337 7.54 -17.82 -38.14
C GLY A 337 6.87 -17.80 -36.75
N THR A 338 7.52 -18.33 -35.71
CA THR A 338 7.26 -17.90 -34.31
C THR A 338 8.27 -16.82 -33.93
N LEU A 339 7.92 -15.57 -34.23
CA LEU A 339 8.69 -14.41 -33.81
C LEU A 339 8.83 -14.34 -32.29
N VAL A 340 10.08 -14.20 -31.83
CA VAL A 340 10.42 -13.97 -30.43
C VAL A 340 9.76 -15.00 -29.50
N ALA A 341 10.24 -16.23 -29.64
CA ALA A 341 10.12 -17.37 -28.73
C ALA A 341 8.68 -17.79 -28.32
N ASN A 342 8.52 -19.06 -27.99
CA ASN A 342 7.34 -19.60 -27.28
C ASN A 342 6.97 -18.83 -25.97
N ALA A 343 7.79 -17.85 -25.63
CA ALA A 343 7.74 -16.98 -24.49
C ALA A 343 6.66 -15.90 -24.50
N LEU A 344 6.58 -15.11 -25.57
CA LEU A 344 5.52 -14.11 -25.69
C LEU A 344 4.27 -14.70 -26.33
N ALA A 345 4.39 -15.75 -27.14
CA ALA A 345 3.21 -16.49 -27.62
C ALA A 345 2.49 -17.29 -26.52
N GLY A 346 3.18 -17.59 -25.40
CA GLY A 346 2.62 -18.26 -24.23
C GLY A 346 1.81 -17.32 -23.31
N PRO A 347 1.18 -17.87 -22.25
CA PRO A 347 0.33 -17.12 -21.32
C PRO A 347 0.94 -15.81 -20.84
N ALA A 348 2.22 -15.83 -20.42
CA ALA A 348 2.90 -14.66 -19.89
C ALA A 348 3.00 -13.47 -20.87
N GLY A 349 2.99 -13.69 -22.19
CA GLY A 349 3.13 -12.61 -23.17
C GLY A 349 1.83 -11.90 -23.50
N TYR A 350 0.73 -12.63 -23.71
CA TYR A 350 -0.56 -11.97 -23.90
C TYR A 350 -1.10 -11.41 -22.58
N GLN A 351 -0.71 -11.96 -21.42
CA GLN A 351 -1.08 -11.40 -20.12
C GLN A 351 -0.51 -9.99 -19.87
N LEU A 352 0.46 -9.54 -20.67
CA LEU A 352 1.00 -8.17 -20.62
C LEU A 352 0.29 -7.22 -21.58
N THR A 353 -0.65 -7.71 -22.39
CA THR A 353 -1.39 -6.88 -23.35
C THR A 353 -2.35 -5.95 -22.65
N THR A 354 -2.59 -4.78 -23.24
CA THR A 354 -3.56 -3.81 -22.73
C THR A 354 -4.99 -4.38 -22.62
N PRO A 355 -5.53 -5.15 -23.59
CA PRO A 355 -6.84 -5.77 -23.44
C PRO A 355 -6.91 -6.86 -22.37
N TYR A 356 -5.85 -7.64 -22.16
CA TYR A 356 -5.86 -8.62 -21.06
C TYR A 356 -5.88 -7.90 -19.70
N MET A 357 -5.02 -6.88 -19.53
CA MET A 357 -4.95 -6.12 -18.29
C MET A 357 -6.22 -5.32 -18.00
N TYR A 358 -6.98 -4.94 -19.04
CA TYR A 358 -8.33 -4.41 -18.89
C TYR A 358 -9.27 -5.42 -18.19
N PHE A 359 -9.28 -6.67 -18.63
CA PHE A 359 -10.08 -7.71 -17.96
C PHE A 359 -9.57 -8.05 -16.57
N TYR A 360 -8.25 -8.13 -16.40
CA TYR A 360 -7.61 -8.40 -15.11
C TYR A 360 -8.01 -7.34 -14.08
N ASN A 361 -7.77 -6.05 -14.34
CA ASN A 361 -8.07 -5.01 -13.37
C ASN A 361 -9.56 -4.85 -13.04
N ARG A 362 -10.48 -5.31 -13.91
CA ARG A 362 -11.92 -5.28 -13.63
C ARG A 362 -12.37 -6.34 -12.64
N ASN A 363 -11.61 -7.43 -12.49
CA ASN A 363 -11.98 -8.56 -11.64
C ASN A 363 -11.07 -8.70 -10.41
N HIS A 364 -10.08 -7.82 -10.26
CA HIS A 364 -9.07 -7.85 -9.20
C HIS A 364 -9.10 -6.57 -8.37
N GLY A 365 -8.89 -6.68 -7.05
CA GLY A 365 -8.98 -5.58 -6.09
C GLY A 365 -7.70 -5.39 -5.28
N PRO A 366 -7.61 -4.31 -4.48
CA PRO A 366 -6.52 -4.12 -3.52
C PRO A 366 -6.73 -4.97 -2.27
N ASN A 367 -5.63 -5.30 -1.58
CA ASN A 367 -5.66 -5.68 -0.17
C ASN A 367 -5.40 -4.44 0.70
N ALA A 368 -6.36 -4.08 1.56
CA ALA A 368 -6.31 -2.88 2.41
C ALA A 368 -5.17 -2.90 3.46
N LYS A 369 -4.59 -4.07 3.75
CA LYS A 369 -3.50 -4.26 4.72
C LYS A 369 -2.11 -4.11 4.09
N VAL A 370 -2.04 -3.89 2.78
CA VAL A 370 -0.80 -3.76 2.00
C VAL A 370 -0.65 -2.32 1.50
N ASP A 371 0.52 -1.73 1.71
CA ASP A 371 0.87 -0.43 1.15
C ASP A 371 1.51 -0.61 -0.25
N TYR A 372 0.90 -0.02 -1.28
CA TYR A 372 1.37 -0.16 -2.67
C TYR A 372 2.08 1.10 -3.17
N THR A 373 3.26 0.94 -3.76
CA THR A 373 3.98 2.01 -4.46
C THR A 373 4.34 1.58 -5.87
N ALA A 374 3.99 2.39 -6.86
CA ALA A 374 4.33 2.18 -8.26
C ALA A 374 5.33 3.23 -8.74
N VAL A 375 6.55 2.78 -9.05
CA VAL A 375 7.62 3.59 -9.64
C VAL A 375 7.55 3.46 -11.15
N ALA A 376 7.35 4.57 -11.86
CA ALA A 376 7.28 4.63 -13.31
C ALA A 376 8.48 5.40 -13.88
N GLY A 377 9.18 4.80 -14.85
CA GLY A 377 10.21 5.50 -15.60
C GLY A 377 9.61 6.37 -16.70
N ASP A 378 10.15 7.57 -16.86
CA ASP A 378 9.94 8.49 -17.98
C ASP A 378 11.30 8.86 -18.57
N TYR A 379 11.76 8.04 -19.51
CA TYR A 379 13.05 8.20 -20.16
C TYR A 379 12.92 9.01 -21.45
N ASN A 380 13.74 10.05 -21.57
CA ASN A 380 13.88 10.80 -22.81
C ASN A 380 15.29 10.62 -23.40
N PRO A 381 15.45 10.11 -24.64
CA PRO A 381 16.78 9.94 -25.24
C PRO A 381 17.51 11.28 -25.53
N ASP A 382 16.87 12.44 -25.32
CA ASP A 382 17.44 13.80 -25.39
C ASP A 382 18.13 14.14 -26.72
N CYS A 383 17.35 14.01 -27.80
CA CYS A 383 17.81 14.36 -29.13
C CYS A 383 17.64 15.85 -29.43
N LEU A 384 18.63 16.46 -30.12
CA LEU A 384 18.51 17.80 -30.68
C LEU A 384 17.26 17.92 -31.57
N ALA A 385 16.62 19.09 -31.58
CA ALA A 385 15.34 19.34 -32.27
C ALA A 385 15.31 18.98 -33.78
N ILE A 386 16.47 18.79 -34.41
CA ILE A 386 16.65 18.51 -35.84
C ILE A 386 16.88 17.01 -36.12
N ASN A 387 17.29 16.21 -35.13
CA ASN A 387 17.48 14.76 -35.27
C ASN A 387 16.44 14.00 -34.43
N ILE A 388 15.25 13.80 -34.99
CA ILE A 388 14.15 13.09 -34.33
C ILE A 388 14.36 11.57 -34.22
N PHE A 389 15.44 11.02 -34.81
CA PHE A 389 15.77 9.59 -34.82
C PHE A 389 17.06 9.22 -34.11
N CYS A 390 17.67 10.14 -33.35
CA CYS A 390 18.80 9.80 -32.49
C CYS A 390 18.40 8.68 -31.53
N ARG A 391 19.23 7.63 -31.43
CA ARG A 391 18.90 6.37 -30.70
C ARG A 391 17.58 5.75 -31.21
N PRO A 392 17.54 5.31 -32.49
CA PRO A 392 16.29 4.93 -33.14
C PRO A 392 15.63 3.72 -32.46
N LEU A 393 16.36 2.87 -31.74
CA LEU A 393 15.73 1.80 -30.96
C LEU A 393 14.97 2.34 -29.73
N SER A 394 15.57 3.23 -28.94
CA SER A 394 14.88 3.87 -27.81
C SER A 394 13.66 4.66 -28.30
N ARG A 395 13.78 5.34 -29.45
CA ARG A 395 12.65 6.02 -30.10
C ARG A 395 11.58 5.05 -30.58
N LEU A 396 11.96 3.93 -31.19
CA LEU A 396 11.03 2.87 -31.56
C LEU A 396 10.27 2.40 -30.32
N LEU A 397 10.98 1.97 -29.29
CA LEU A 397 10.38 1.42 -28.08
C LEU A 397 9.42 2.41 -27.38
N LEU A 398 9.81 3.69 -27.24
CA LEU A 398 8.94 4.76 -26.74
C LEU A 398 7.81 5.15 -27.71
N SER A 399 8.02 4.98 -29.02
CA SER A 399 6.97 5.19 -30.01
C SER A 399 5.92 4.10 -29.97
N LEU A 400 6.33 2.87 -29.66
CA LEU A 400 5.42 1.74 -29.60
C LEU A 400 4.43 1.90 -28.43
N SER A 401 4.85 2.53 -27.33
CA SER A 401 3.99 2.88 -26.18
C SER A 401 3.05 4.07 -26.40
N GLU A 402 3.25 4.84 -27.47
CA GLU A 402 2.44 6.04 -27.84
C GLU A 402 2.35 7.09 -26.72
N ALA A 403 3.25 7.02 -25.74
CA ALA A 403 3.26 7.82 -24.54
C ALA A 403 4.65 7.79 -23.87
N PRO A 404 4.97 8.78 -23.02
CA PRO A 404 6.15 8.73 -22.16
C PRO A 404 6.20 7.46 -21.31
N GLY A 405 7.39 6.94 -21.06
CA GLY A 405 7.58 5.65 -20.41
C GLY A 405 9.04 5.24 -20.27
N ASP A 406 9.24 4.02 -19.81
CA ASP A 406 10.56 3.45 -19.51
C ASP A 406 11.15 2.66 -20.70
N THR A 407 10.63 2.87 -21.90
CA THR A 407 10.83 2.11 -23.16
C THR A 407 10.04 0.79 -23.28
N ILE A 408 9.47 0.25 -22.19
CA ILE A 408 8.63 -0.98 -22.25
C ILE A 408 7.23 -0.72 -21.72
N VAL A 409 7.14 0.04 -20.63
CA VAL A 409 5.93 0.36 -19.91
C VAL A 409 5.71 1.86 -19.92
N PRO A 410 4.57 2.33 -20.49
CA PRO A 410 4.21 3.73 -20.39
C PRO A 410 3.87 4.14 -18.95
N VAL A 411 4.11 5.41 -18.61
CA VAL A 411 3.82 5.97 -17.27
C VAL A 411 2.34 5.78 -16.89
N TRP A 412 1.42 6.00 -17.83
CA TRP A 412 -0.02 5.82 -17.59
C TRP A 412 -0.37 4.38 -17.20
N SER A 413 0.36 3.39 -17.73
CA SER A 413 0.14 1.99 -17.43
C SER A 413 0.67 1.62 -16.06
N ALA A 414 1.89 2.09 -15.72
CA ALA A 414 2.46 1.86 -14.39
C ALA A 414 1.61 2.49 -13.28
N HIS A 415 1.09 3.70 -13.52
CA HIS A 415 0.27 4.48 -12.58
C HIS A 415 -1.24 4.27 -12.75
N ALA A 416 -1.69 3.18 -13.39
CA ALA A 416 -3.09 2.96 -13.71
C ALA A 416 -4.00 2.73 -12.49
N LEU A 417 -3.43 2.27 -11.37
CA LEU A 417 -4.18 1.88 -10.18
C LEU A 417 -4.37 3.10 -9.26
N SER A 418 -5.59 3.26 -8.72
CA SER A 418 -5.95 4.38 -7.84
C SER A 418 -5.42 4.23 -6.42
N TYR A 419 -5.21 3.00 -5.96
CA TYR A 419 -4.74 2.67 -4.61
C TYR A 419 -3.22 2.63 -4.48
N THR A 420 -2.47 2.84 -5.57
CA THR A 420 -1.01 2.90 -5.52
C THR A 420 -0.52 4.33 -5.34
N ARG A 421 0.50 4.51 -4.50
CA ARG A 421 1.34 5.72 -4.55
C ARG A 421 2.08 5.78 -5.88
N LYS A 422 1.98 6.90 -6.59
CA LYS A 422 2.56 7.11 -7.92
C LYS A 422 3.88 7.84 -7.80
N VAL A 423 4.98 7.24 -8.26
CA VAL A 423 6.33 7.80 -8.15
C VAL A 423 7.00 7.84 -9.52
N PRO A 424 7.06 9.00 -10.20
CA PRO A 424 7.78 9.12 -11.47
C PRO A 424 9.29 9.23 -11.25
N VAL A 425 10.06 8.57 -12.12
CA VAL A 425 11.52 8.71 -12.26
C VAL A 425 11.79 9.24 -13.65
N VAL A 426 12.43 10.40 -13.75
CA VAL A 426 12.73 11.04 -15.05
C VAL A 426 14.24 10.98 -15.28
N SER A 427 14.67 10.53 -16.46
CA SER A 427 16.07 10.59 -16.85
C SER A 427 16.21 10.92 -18.33
N ARG A 428 17.39 11.43 -18.72
CA ARG A 428 17.63 11.96 -20.08
C ARG A 428 18.98 11.54 -20.65
N GLY A 429 19.02 11.39 -21.98
CA GLY A 429 20.25 11.18 -22.72
C GLY A 429 20.98 9.91 -22.28
N GLU A 430 22.24 10.05 -21.83
CA GLU A 430 23.04 8.94 -21.30
C GLU A 430 22.64 8.49 -19.90
N ASN A 431 21.86 9.28 -19.15
CA ASN A 431 21.30 8.79 -17.90
C ASN A 431 20.14 7.83 -18.19
N LEU A 432 20.37 6.54 -17.97
CA LEU A 432 19.41 5.46 -18.22
C LEU A 432 18.58 5.06 -16.99
N ASP A 433 18.62 5.83 -15.90
CA ASP A 433 17.91 5.51 -14.64
C ASP A 433 16.42 5.23 -14.83
N ALA A 434 15.75 6.00 -15.70
CA ALA A 434 14.32 5.88 -15.99
C ALA A 434 14.00 4.85 -17.09
N THR A 435 14.98 4.12 -17.61
CA THR A 435 14.72 2.99 -18.52
C THR A 435 14.24 1.76 -17.74
N HIS A 436 13.57 0.83 -18.41
CA HIS A 436 12.95 -0.32 -17.76
C HIS A 436 13.92 -1.16 -16.92
N SER A 437 15.15 -1.37 -17.42
CA SER A 437 16.22 -2.02 -16.66
C SER A 437 16.88 -1.08 -15.65
N GLY A 438 16.97 0.22 -15.99
CA GLY A 438 17.48 1.26 -15.09
C GLY A 438 16.71 1.33 -13.76
N LEU A 439 15.40 1.10 -13.77
CA LEU A 439 14.57 1.17 -12.56
C LEU A 439 15.01 0.17 -11.47
N HIS A 440 15.51 -1.01 -11.84
CA HIS A 440 16.05 -1.96 -10.85
C HIS A 440 17.58 -1.86 -10.68
N ALA A 441 18.31 -1.37 -11.68
CA ALA A 441 19.77 -1.33 -11.69
C ALA A 441 20.36 0.01 -11.22
N SER A 442 19.56 1.06 -11.09
CA SER A 442 20.02 2.40 -10.73
C SER A 442 20.18 2.59 -9.23
N ALA A 443 21.37 3.05 -8.85
CA ALA A 443 21.68 3.51 -7.51
C ALA A 443 20.80 4.68 -7.05
N GLY A 444 20.43 5.58 -7.96
CA GLY A 444 19.55 6.72 -7.66
C GLY A 444 18.14 6.26 -7.36
N VAL A 445 17.59 5.41 -8.24
CA VAL A 445 16.25 4.83 -8.05
C VAL A 445 16.15 4.06 -6.74
N PHE A 446 17.17 3.26 -6.38
CA PHE A 446 17.23 2.63 -5.06
C PHE A 446 17.17 3.67 -3.93
N SER A 447 18.07 4.67 -3.94
CA SER A 447 18.21 5.66 -2.87
C SER A 447 16.94 6.48 -2.65
N ASP A 448 16.19 6.78 -3.71
CA ASP A 448 15.00 7.62 -3.62
C ASP A 448 13.77 6.85 -3.14
N ASN A 449 13.76 5.52 -3.30
CA ASN A 449 12.56 4.69 -3.15
C ASN A 449 12.63 3.62 -2.05
N TYR A 450 13.81 3.23 -1.56
CA TYR A 450 13.93 2.15 -0.58
C TYR A 450 13.11 2.40 0.71
N ARG A 451 12.92 3.66 1.12
CA ARG A 451 12.10 4.00 2.30
C ARG A 451 10.65 3.54 2.17
N PHE A 452 10.06 3.57 0.97
CA PHE A 452 8.69 3.04 0.74
C PHE A 452 8.60 1.53 0.96
N LEU A 453 9.74 0.83 0.96
CA LEU A 453 9.83 -0.59 1.22
C LEU A 453 10.09 -0.90 2.70
N LEU A 454 10.79 -0.01 3.42
CA LEU A 454 11.32 -0.29 4.77
C LEU A 454 10.60 0.45 5.90
N GLU A 455 9.80 1.47 5.59
CA GLU A 455 9.07 2.27 6.58
C GLU A 455 7.57 1.95 6.54
N ALA A 456 7.02 1.51 7.68
CA ALA A 456 5.59 1.23 7.82
C ALA A 456 4.77 2.52 7.65
N GLY A 457 3.68 2.47 6.87
CA GLY A 457 2.78 3.60 6.69
C GLY A 457 3.34 4.74 5.82
N ALA A 458 4.56 4.61 5.26
CA ALA A 458 5.06 5.53 4.24
C ALA A 458 4.16 5.58 3.00
N GLY A 459 3.34 4.53 2.79
CA GLY A 459 2.29 4.43 1.78
C GLY A 459 1.00 5.22 2.10
N LYS A 460 0.69 5.49 3.38
CA LYS A 460 -0.60 6.03 3.84
C LYS A 460 -0.73 7.56 3.84
N GLN A 461 0.31 8.32 3.46
CA GLN A 461 0.10 9.76 3.19
C GLN A 461 -0.97 9.91 2.12
N GLU A 462 -2.03 10.63 2.49
CA GLU A 462 -3.27 10.84 1.75
C GLU A 462 -3.07 10.83 0.23
N ASN A 463 -3.80 9.94 -0.44
CA ASN A 463 -4.35 10.25 -1.75
C ASN A 463 -5.16 11.54 -1.56
N ALA A 464 -4.54 12.70 -1.82
CA ALA A 464 -5.26 13.95 -1.90
C ALA A 464 -6.52 13.70 -2.73
N ALA A 465 -7.66 13.88 -2.09
CA ALA A 465 -8.96 13.80 -2.73
C ALA A 465 -8.92 14.66 -4.00
N GLY A 466 -9.27 14.06 -5.13
CA GLY A 466 -9.42 14.81 -6.38
C GLY A 466 -8.10 15.17 -7.08
N ALA A 467 -7.25 14.18 -7.36
CA ALA A 467 -6.67 14.14 -8.69
C ALA A 467 -7.48 13.12 -9.47
N GLY A 468 -8.30 13.58 -10.42
CA GLY A 468 -8.58 12.72 -11.56
C GLY A 468 -7.24 12.20 -12.10
N ALA A 469 -7.28 11.28 -13.05
CA ALA A 469 -6.25 11.37 -14.07
C ALA A 469 -6.38 12.77 -14.72
N GLU A 470 -5.89 13.82 -14.07
CA GLU A 470 -5.39 14.98 -14.78
C GLU A 470 -4.35 14.35 -15.67
N LYS A 471 -4.72 14.22 -16.94
CA LYS A 471 -3.81 14.23 -18.06
C LYS A 471 -2.77 15.28 -17.71
N SER A 472 -1.65 14.86 -17.13
CA SER A 472 -0.47 15.69 -16.97
C SER A 472 -0.29 16.33 -18.32
N ALA A 473 -0.45 17.66 -18.39
CA ALA A 473 -0.63 18.40 -19.63
C ALA A 473 0.29 17.83 -20.72
N GLN A 474 -0.33 17.01 -21.59
CA GLN A 474 0.35 16.28 -22.63
C GLN A 474 0.89 17.33 -23.59
N GLY A 475 2.19 17.59 -23.56
CA GLY A 475 2.87 17.76 -24.83
C GLY A 475 2.55 16.49 -25.61
N SER A 476 1.65 16.56 -26.59
CA SER A 476 1.22 15.40 -27.35
C SER A 476 2.45 14.72 -27.93
N SER A 477 2.84 13.57 -27.37
CA SER A 477 3.85 12.73 -27.99
C SER A 477 3.35 12.41 -29.40
N PRO A 478 4.21 12.49 -30.42
CA PRO A 478 3.80 12.21 -31.79
C PRO A 478 3.25 10.78 -31.86
N SER A 479 2.06 10.63 -32.43
CA SER A 479 1.42 9.33 -32.65
C SER A 479 2.23 8.53 -33.67
N MET A 480 2.33 7.22 -33.50
CA MET A 480 3.15 6.36 -34.36
C MET A 480 2.31 5.18 -34.82
N ILE A 481 1.94 5.23 -36.10
CA ILE A 481 0.99 4.29 -36.69
C ILE A 481 1.76 3.19 -37.43
N ALA A 482 1.53 1.94 -37.04
CA ALA A 482 2.21 0.79 -37.64
C ALA A 482 1.55 0.36 -38.96
N THR A 483 2.38 -0.02 -39.93
CA THR A 483 1.96 -0.77 -41.11
C THR A 483 1.58 -2.20 -40.74
N GLY A 484 0.94 -2.92 -41.65
CA GLY A 484 0.72 -4.36 -41.48
C GLY A 484 2.04 -5.14 -41.34
N THR A 485 2.04 -6.19 -40.51
CA THR A 485 3.21 -7.08 -40.36
C THR A 485 3.42 -7.91 -41.61
N VAL A 486 4.66 -7.95 -42.10
CA VAL A 486 5.13 -8.91 -43.10
C VAL A 486 6.34 -9.67 -42.54
N GLY A 487 6.63 -10.87 -43.04
CA GLY A 487 7.68 -11.69 -42.44
C GLY A 487 7.55 -13.18 -42.75
N GLY A 488 8.33 -13.99 -42.04
CA GLY A 488 8.32 -15.44 -42.20
C GLY A 488 9.56 -16.09 -41.58
N GLU A 489 9.95 -17.24 -42.10
CA GLU A 489 11.18 -17.95 -41.75
C GLU A 489 12.29 -17.75 -42.78
N ILE A 490 13.52 -17.70 -42.29
CA ILE A 490 14.72 -17.59 -43.11
C ILE A 490 15.82 -18.54 -42.63
N GLY A 491 16.33 -19.35 -43.54
CA GLY A 491 17.45 -20.26 -43.30
C GLY A 491 18.81 -19.61 -43.55
N SER A 492 19.88 -20.27 -43.10
CA SER A 492 21.26 -19.80 -43.26
C SER A 492 21.58 -19.43 -44.72
N GLY A 493 22.15 -18.25 -44.95
CA GLY A 493 22.56 -17.76 -46.27
C GLY A 493 21.43 -17.36 -47.21
N GLN A 494 20.16 -17.40 -46.78
CA GLN A 494 19.02 -17.00 -47.60
C GLN A 494 18.79 -15.49 -47.56
N ASN A 495 18.17 -14.98 -48.63
CA ASN A 495 17.63 -13.62 -48.71
C ASN A 495 16.13 -13.68 -48.98
N ARG A 496 15.39 -12.76 -48.38
CA ARG A 496 13.94 -12.59 -48.56
C ARG A 496 13.62 -11.13 -48.78
N THR A 497 12.60 -10.84 -49.56
CA THR A 497 12.14 -9.48 -49.85
C THR A 497 10.69 -9.31 -49.47
N HIS A 498 10.35 -8.14 -48.94
CA HIS A 498 9.02 -7.80 -48.46
C HIS A 498 8.61 -6.41 -48.94
N ALA A 499 7.35 -6.25 -49.32
CA ALA A 499 6.78 -4.96 -49.68
C ALA A 499 6.16 -4.29 -48.45
N VAL A 500 6.55 -3.05 -48.18
CA VAL A 500 6.02 -2.23 -47.07
C VAL A 500 5.48 -0.93 -47.64
N ALA A 501 4.20 -0.64 -47.42
CA ALA A 501 3.53 0.53 -47.97
C ALA A 501 3.69 1.73 -47.02
N VAL A 502 4.35 2.79 -47.48
CA VAL A 502 4.44 4.08 -46.80
C VAL A 502 3.50 5.05 -47.52
N ASP A 503 2.36 5.35 -46.92
CA ASP A 503 1.26 6.06 -47.58
C ASP A 503 1.35 7.59 -47.52
N GLN A 504 2.32 8.11 -46.76
CA GLN A 504 2.61 9.54 -46.62
C GLN A 504 4.10 9.78 -46.48
N ARG A 505 4.58 10.90 -47.01
CA ARG A 505 5.98 11.32 -46.82
C ARG A 505 6.16 11.87 -45.41
N LEU A 506 6.41 10.97 -44.47
CA LEU A 506 6.53 11.26 -43.04
C LEU A 506 7.83 10.66 -42.47
N PRO A 507 8.26 11.15 -41.30
CA PRO A 507 9.23 10.44 -40.49
C PRO A 507 8.78 9.00 -40.27
N THR A 508 9.63 8.04 -40.60
CA THR A 508 9.27 6.61 -40.61
C THR A 508 10.39 5.77 -40.01
N LEU A 509 10.02 4.85 -39.12
CA LEU A 509 10.89 3.79 -38.63
C LEU A 509 10.62 2.52 -39.42
N PHE A 510 11.64 1.87 -40.00
CA PHE A 510 11.54 0.49 -40.49
C PHE A 510 12.17 -0.43 -39.48
N THR A 511 11.44 -1.48 -39.10
CA THR A 511 11.84 -2.38 -38.02
C THR A 511 11.91 -3.81 -38.52
N LEU A 512 13.01 -4.49 -38.22
CA LEU A 512 13.17 -5.94 -38.32
C LEU A 512 13.28 -6.52 -36.91
N LEU A 513 12.33 -7.37 -36.50
CA LEU A 513 12.33 -8.09 -35.23
C LEU A 513 12.63 -9.56 -35.46
N TYR A 514 13.44 -10.18 -34.60
CA TYR A 514 13.79 -11.61 -34.69
C TYR A 514 14.36 -12.12 -33.35
N PRO A 515 14.27 -13.43 -33.03
CA PRO A 515 14.67 -13.94 -31.72
C PRO A 515 16.19 -13.97 -31.50
N SER A 516 16.97 -14.38 -32.50
CA SER A 516 18.43 -14.50 -32.38
C SER A 516 19.09 -14.73 -33.76
N GLY A 517 20.42 -14.77 -33.79
CA GLY A 517 21.19 -15.04 -35.00
C GLY A 517 21.63 -13.78 -35.76
N ALA A 518 22.33 -14.00 -36.88
CA ALA A 518 22.88 -12.95 -37.72
C ALA A 518 21.92 -12.64 -38.88
N LEU A 519 20.98 -11.72 -38.63
CA LEU A 519 20.09 -11.17 -39.66
C LEU A 519 20.47 -9.73 -39.96
N GLY A 520 20.41 -9.36 -41.24
CA GLY A 520 20.60 -7.99 -41.72
C GLY A 520 19.36 -7.49 -42.45
N MET A 521 19.12 -6.18 -42.37
CA MET A 521 18.05 -5.49 -43.10
C MET A 521 18.67 -4.50 -44.09
N SER A 522 18.09 -4.38 -45.27
CA SER A 522 18.36 -3.28 -46.21
C SER A 522 17.04 -2.80 -46.81
N LEU A 523 16.96 -1.52 -47.15
CA LEU A 523 15.76 -0.91 -47.71
C LEU A 523 16.01 -0.52 -49.17
N ILE A 524 14.97 -0.56 -49.99
CA ILE A 524 14.96 0.02 -51.34
C ILE A 524 13.75 0.95 -51.40
N SER A 525 14.01 2.24 -51.66
CA SER A 525 12.98 3.25 -51.78
C SER A 525 12.08 3.03 -53.01
N PRO A 526 10.88 3.63 -53.04
CA PRO A 526 10.03 3.68 -54.23
C PRO A 526 10.75 4.21 -55.49
N SER A 527 11.69 5.13 -55.33
CA SER A 527 12.55 5.64 -56.41
C SER A 527 13.69 4.70 -56.84
N GLY A 528 13.89 3.58 -56.14
CA GLY A 528 14.92 2.57 -56.42
C GLY A 528 16.25 2.78 -55.68
N ARG A 529 16.34 3.73 -54.75
CA ARG A 529 17.55 3.95 -53.93
C ARG A 529 17.69 2.84 -52.89
N ARG A 530 18.77 2.07 -52.96
CA ARG A 530 19.14 1.09 -51.92
C ARG A 530 19.78 1.80 -50.72
N ILE A 531 19.38 1.44 -49.52
CA ILE A 531 19.87 1.92 -48.23
C ILE A 531 20.26 0.70 -47.41
N ASP A 532 21.56 0.57 -47.15
CA ASP A 532 22.14 -0.43 -46.26
C ASP A 532 22.79 0.30 -45.04
N PRO A 533 23.35 -0.41 -44.05
CA PRO A 533 23.94 0.24 -42.88
C PRO A 533 25.08 1.22 -43.22
N ALA A 534 25.83 0.97 -44.30
CA ALA A 534 26.92 1.86 -44.72
C ALA A 534 26.37 3.15 -45.35
N VAL A 535 25.30 3.05 -46.14
CA VAL A 535 24.59 4.22 -46.67
C VAL A 535 23.98 5.05 -45.54
N ALA A 536 23.34 4.41 -44.56
CA ALA A 536 22.78 5.12 -43.41
C ALA A 536 23.84 5.87 -42.61
N ALA A 537 25.00 5.24 -42.34
CA ALA A 537 26.11 5.88 -41.63
C ALA A 537 26.68 7.13 -42.35
N ALA A 538 26.45 7.26 -43.65
CA ALA A 538 26.94 8.39 -44.46
C ALA A 538 25.87 9.47 -44.74
N ASP A 539 24.60 9.22 -44.42
CA ASP A 539 23.47 10.11 -44.70
C ASP A 539 22.92 10.70 -43.39
N PRO A 540 23.00 12.03 -43.17
CA PRO A 540 22.55 12.64 -41.92
C PRO A 540 21.03 12.56 -41.69
N ASP A 541 20.24 12.20 -42.70
CA ASP A 541 18.78 12.07 -42.60
C ASP A 541 18.33 10.63 -42.30
N ILE A 542 19.29 9.69 -42.15
CA ILE A 542 19.05 8.27 -41.93
C ILE A 542 19.86 7.79 -40.73
N GLU A 543 19.17 7.21 -39.75
CA GLU A 543 19.78 6.55 -38.60
C GLU A 543 19.60 5.04 -38.71
N TYR A 544 20.59 4.26 -38.27
CA TYR A 544 20.50 2.79 -38.20
C TYR A 544 21.03 2.29 -36.85
N GLU A 545 20.25 1.44 -36.20
CA GLU A 545 20.67 0.76 -34.98
C GLU A 545 20.26 -0.72 -35.04
N GLN A 546 21.13 -1.59 -34.54
CA GLN A 546 20.84 -3.01 -34.39
C GLN A 546 21.36 -3.49 -33.04
N SER A 547 20.44 -3.85 -32.15
CA SER A 547 20.74 -4.17 -30.76
C SER A 547 19.84 -5.29 -30.24
N ASP A 548 20.23 -5.88 -29.11
CA ASP A 548 19.43 -6.84 -28.38
C ASP A 548 18.31 -6.10 -27.61
N ILE A 549 17.13 -6.69 -27.56
CA ILE A 549 15.96 -6.22 -26.80
C ILE A 549 15.45 -7.34 -25.90
N PRO A 550 14.68 -7.05 -24.83
CA PRO A 550 14.04 -8.10 -24.04
C PRO A 550 13.25 -9.08 -24.94
N GLY A 551 13.66 -10.35 -24.96
CA GLY A 551 13.06 -11.41 -25.77
C GLY A 551 13.67 -11.62 -27.17
N GLY A 552 14.52 -10.73 -27.69
CA GLY A 552 15.10 -10.93 -29.02
C GLY A 552 16.08 -9.86 -29.48
N ARG A 553 16.09 -9.58 -30.78
CA ARG A 553 16.93 -8.56 -31.42
C ARG A 553 16.07 -7.69 -32.34
N ALA A 554 16.43 -6.43 -32.44
CA ALA A 554 15.80 -5.47 -33.34
C ALA A 554 16.86 -4.80 -34.21
N ALA A 555 16.56 -4.64 -35.50
CA ALA A 555 17.26 -3.71 -36.38
C ALA A 555 16.27 -2.62 -36.82
N VAL A 556 16.67 -1.36 -36.73
CA VAL A 556 15.79 -0.21 -36.94
C VAL A 556 16.49 0.80 -37.85
N TYR A 557 15.83 1.18 -38.93
CA TYR A 557 16.18 2.39 -39.69
C TYR A 557 15.20 3.51 -39.33
N GLY A 558 15.70 4.71 -39.02
CA GLY A 558 14.89 5.91 -38.89
C GLY A 558 15.15 6.88 -40.04
N LEU A 559 14.12 7.23 -40.81
CA LEU A 559 14.22 8.14 -41.95
C LEU A 559 13.40 9.40 -41.67
N LEU A 560 14.03 10.59 -41.71
CA LEU A 560 13.37 11.89 -41.48
C LEU A 560 12.19 12.17 -42.42
N ALA A 561 12.25 11.68 -43.65
CA ALA A 561 11.19 11.83 -44.63
C ALA A 561 11.20 10.67 -45.63
N ALA A 562 10.64 9.52 -45.24
CA ALA A 562 10.53 8.38 -46.14
C ALA A 562 9.62 8.72 -47.34
N GLU A 563 10.07 8.42 -48.56
CA GLU A 563 9.27 8.56 -49.77
C GLU A 563 7.93 7.82 -49.63
N ALA A 564 6.83 8.48 -50.06
CA ALA A 564 5.55 7.80 -50.17
C ALA A 564 5.59 6.79 -51.33
N GLY A 565 5.15 5.57 -51.08
CA GLY A 565 5.16 4.47 -52.05
C GLY A 565 5.45 3.12 -51.40
N ILE A 566 5.67 2.11 -52.26
CA ILE A 566 6.01 0.77 -51.81
C ILE A 566 7.53 0.68 -51.65
N TRP A 567 7.97 0.48 -50.42
CA TRP A 567 9.35 0.16 -50.08
C TRP A 567 9.59 -1.33 -50.18
N THR A 568 10.75 -1.73 -50.71
CA THR A 568 11.19 -3.13 -50.63
C THR A 568 12.17 -3.28 -49.47
N VAL A 569 11.82 -4.12 -48.49
CA VAL A 569 12.69 -4.47 -47.37
C VAL A 569 13.32 -5.82 -47.67
N GLU A 570 14.65 -5.84 -47.76
CA GLU A 570 15.43 -7.06 -47.93
C GLU A 570 15.95 -7.54 -46.57
N VAL A 571 15.70 -8.81 -46.26
CA VAL A 571 16.21 -9.48 -45.06
C VAL A 571 17.18 -10.57 -45.50
N ALA A 572 18.41 -10.48 -45.01
CA ALA A 572 19.50 -11.39 -45.34
C ALA A 572 19.96 -12.16 -44.11
N ALA A 573 20.07 -13.48 -44.22
CA ALA A 573 20.59 -14.35 -43.17
C ALA A 573 22.07 -14.67 -43.39
N GLY A 574 22.88 -14.42 -42.37
CA GLY A 574 24.25 -14.93 -42.28
C GLY A 574 24.28 -16.43 -41.96
N ALA A 575 25.33 -16.85 -41.25
CA ALA A 575 25.40 -18.21 -40.71
C ALA A 575 24.41 -18.37 -39.56
N LEU A 576 23.42 -19.25 -39.72
CA LEU A 576 22.41 -19.55 -38.71
C LEU A 576 22.48 -21.02 -38.29
N GLY A 577 22.28 -21.30 -37.00
CA GLY A 577 22.22 -22.68 -36.49
C GLY A 577 20.92 -23.41 -36.85
N SER A 578 19.84 -22.69 -37.13
CA SER A 578 18.55 -23.19 -37.61
C SER A 578 17.78 -22.07 -38.32
N SER A 579 16.63 -22.39 -38.92
CA SER A 579 15.72 -21.38 -39.49
C SER A 579 15.28 -20.40 -38.41
N VAL A 580 15.25 -19.11 -38.72
CA VAL A 580 14.87 -18.04 -37.79
C VAL A 580 13.61 -17.34 -38.28
N ALA A 581 12.63 -17.19 -37.39
CA ALA A 581 11.43 -16.38 -37.63
C ALA A 581 11.74 -14.89 -37.52
N TYR A 582 11.15 -14.06 -38.39
CA TYR A 582 11.33 -12.60 -38.35
C TYR A 582 10.07 -11.84 -38.82
N ALA A 583 9.93 -10.59 -38.36
CA ALA A 583 8.90 -9.63 -38.78
C ALA A 583 9.57 -8.38 -39.31
N VAL A 584 8.91 -7.78 -40.28
CA VAL A 584 9.17 -6.46 -40.79
C VAL A 584 7.90 -5.63 -40.65
N GLN A 585 8.06 -4.40 -40.17
CA GLN A 585 7.03 -3.36 -40.15
C GLN A 585 7.65 -1.99 -40.39
N ALA A 586 6.83 -1.02 -40.74
CA ALA A 586 7.18 0.40 -40.62
C ALA A 586 6.24 1.11 -39.63
N GLN A 587 6.74 2.11 -38.92
CA GLN A 587 5.96 2.97 -38.04
C GLN A 587 6.05 4.42 -38.53
N LEU A 588 4.91 4.98 -38.94
CA LEU A 588 4.80 6.32 -39.51
C LEU A 588 4.38 7.32 -38.43
N GLN A 589 5.10 8.44 -38.35
CA GLN A 589 4.83 9.46 -37.36
C GLN A 589 3.70 10.38 -37.78
N ASN A 590 2.64 10.48 -36.97
CA ASN A 590 1.46 11.32 -37.18
C ASN A 590 0.78 11.07 -38.53
N ALA A 591 0.66 9.79 -38.92
CA ALA A 591 -0.07 9.42 -40.12
C ALA A 591 -1.57 9.74 -39.98
N ASP A 592 -2.16 10.32 -41.02
CA ASP A 592 -3.59 10.67 -41.05
C ASP A 592 -4.49 9.43 -41.12
N LEU A 593 -3.98 8.34 -41.74
CA LEU A 593 -4.70 7.09 -41.91
C LEU A 593 -4.50 6.17 -40.70
N VAL A 594 -5.59 5.86 -40.02
CA VAL A 594 -5.64 5.11 -38.76
C VAL A 594 -6.60 3.93 -38.87
N LEU A 595 -6.21 2.80 -38.29
CA LEU A 595 -7.07 1.66 -38.01
C LEU A 595 -7.37 1.65 -36.51
N SER A 596 -8.64 1.62 -36.14
CA SER A 596 -9.08 1.53 -34.74
C SER A 596 -10.16 0.47 -34.57
N SER A 597 -10.37 -0.02 -33.36
CA SER A 597 -11.43 -0.99 -33.07
C SER A 597 -12.05 -0.70 -31.71
N PRO A 598 -13.38 -0.51 -31.62
CA PRO A 598 -14.08 -0.48 -30.34
C PRO A 598 -14.30 -1.88 -29.75
N SER A 599 -14.08 -2.95 -30.53
CA SER A 599 -14.27 -4.35 -30.11
C SER A 599 -13.03 -4.96 -29.44
N ILE A 600 -12.19 -4.13 -28.83
CA ILE A 600 -11.03 -4.57 -28.07
C ILE A 600 -11.51 -4.96 -26.67
N GLY A 601 -11.46 -6.26 -26.34
CA GLY A 601 -11.84 -6.77 -25.02
C GLY A 601 -13.31 -7.20 -24.92
N GLU A 602 -13.74 -8.09 -25.81
CA GLU A 602 -15.09 -8.66 -25.81
C GLU A 602 -15.17 -9.91 -24.93
N ALA A 603 -16.20 -10.03 -24.08
CA ALA A 603 -16.41 -11.20 -23.22
C ALA A 603 -17.70 -11.94 -23.59
N LEU A 604 -17.59 -13.27 -23.70
CA LEU A 604 -18.65 -14.16 -24.17
C LEU A 604 -18.66 -15.44 -23.33
N SER A 605 -19.74 -16.21 -23.42
CA SER A 605 -19.74 -17.61 -22.98
C SER A 605 -19.60 -18.56 -24.18
N ILE A 606 -19.22 -19.82 -23.94
CA ILE A 606 -19.12 -20.85 -24.99
C ILE A 606 -20.41 -20.90 -25.84
N GLY A 607 -20.23 -21.00 -27.15
CA GLY A 607 -21.32 -20.99 -28.14
C GLY A 607 -21.87 -19.60 -28.46
N GLY A 608 -21.48 -18.57 -27.71
CA GLY A 608 -21.79 -17.18 -28.02
C GLY A 608 -21.17 -16.72 -29.34
N GLN A 609 -21.72 -15.66 -29.91
CA GLN A 609 -21.21 -14.99 -31.11
C GLN A 609 -20.86 -13.55 -30.78
N VAL A 610 -19.83 -13.01 -31.44
CA VAL A 610 -19.43 -11.61 -31.30
C VAL A 610 -19.29 -10.96 -32.66
N VAL A 611 -19.70 -9.69 -32.74
CA VAL A 611 -19.49 -8.86 -33.92
C VAL A 611 -18.24 -8.03 -33.70
N LEU A 612 -17.17 -8.37 -34.39
CA LEU A 612 -15.95 -7.57 -34.40
C LEU A 612 -16.13 -6.35 -35.30
N LYS A 613 -15.68 -5.19 -34.85
CA LYS A 613 -15.71 -3.93 -35.60
C LYS A 613 -14.31 -3.36 -35.77
N ALA A 614 -14.02 -2.81 -36.94
CA ALA A 614 -12.77 -2.12 -37.24
C ALA A 614 -13.05 -0.88 -38.09
N ALA A 615 -12.68 0.29 -37.60
CA ALA A 615 -12.85 1.55 -38.31
C ALA A 615 -11.54 1.95 -39.01
N VAL A 616 -11.63 2.25 -40.31
CA VAL A 616 -10.53 2.77 -41.10
C VAL A 616 -10.85 4.20 -41.50
N THR A 617 -10.04 5.15 -41.03
CA THR A 617 -10.25 6.58 -41.30
C THR A 617 -8.97 7.20 -41.82
N ASP A 618 -9.09 8.15 -42.75
CA ASP A 618 -8.01 8.98 -43.26
C ASP A 618 -8.33 10.45 -42.96
N ALA A 619 -7.55 11.08 -42.08
CA ALA A 619 -7.82 12.42 -41.55
C ALA A 619 -9.27 12.54 -41.00
N GLN A 620 -9.71 11.51 -40.25
CA GLN A 620 -11.07 11.36 -39.70
C GLN A 620 -12.18 11.14 -40.75
N VAL A 621 -11.84 11.02 -42.04
CA VAL A 621 -12.78 10.67 -43.10
C VAL A 621 -12.83 9.14 -43.26
N PRO A 622 -14.01 8.51 -43.28
CA PRO A 622 -14.15 7.09 -43.57
C PRO A 622 -13.43 6.62 -44.85
N VAL A 623 -12.68 5.52 -44.76
CA VAL A 623 -12.05 4.87 -45.91
C VAL A 623 -12.91 3.69 -46.36
N THR A 624 -13.57 3.87 -47.51
CA THR A 624 -14.42 2.86 -48.14
C THR A 624 -13.61 1.99 -49.10
N GLY A 625 -13.92 0.69 -49.21
CA GLY A 625 -13.27 -0.22 -50.16
C GLY A 625 -11.89 -0.73 -49.75
N ALA A 626 -11.50 -0.54 -48.49
CA ALA A 626 -10.33 -1.21 -47.92
C ALA A 626 -10.60 -2.72 -47.76
N SER A 627 -9.55 -3.53 -47.87
CA SER A 627 -9.58 -4.94 -47.48
C SER A 627 -9.28 -5.04 -46.01
N VAL A 628 -10.27 -5.44 -45.20
CA VAL A 628 -10.12 -5.57 -43.75
C VAL A 628 -10.35 -7.02 -43.33
N THR A 629 -9.43 -7.58 -42.54
CA THR A 629 -9.47 -8.96 -42.06
C THR A 629 -9.21 -9.01 -40.56
N ALA A 630 -9.99 -9.79 -39.83
CA ALA A 630 -9.70 -10.18 -38.45
C ALA A 630 -9.17 -11.62 -38.42
N ARG A 631 -7.96 -11.82 -37.89
CA ARG A 631 -7.36 -13.14 -37.68
C ARG A 631 -7.47 -13.49 -36.20
N VAL A 632 -8.21 -14.54 -35.89
CA VAL A 632 -8.49 -14.97 -34.51
C VAL A 632 -7.69 -16.24 -34.22
N ARG A 633 -6.81 -16.19 -33.22
CA ARG A 633 -6.10 -17.36 -32.69
C ARG A 633 -6.95 -18.00 -31.59
N ARG A 634 -7.40 -19.23 -31.83
CA ARG A 634 -8.16 -20.04 -30.89
C ARG A 634 -7.24 -20.67 -29.84
N PRO A 635 -7.78 -21.11 -28.68
CA PRO A 635 -6.99 -21.73 -27.61
C PRO A 635 -6.30 -23.05 -28.02
N ASP A 636 -6.81 -23.77 -29.02
CA ASP A 636 -6.19 -24.95 -29.62
C ASP A 636 -5.07 -24.62 -30.64
N ALA A 637 -4.63 -23.34 -30.66
CA ALA A 637 -3.66 -22.78 -31.58
C ALA A 637 -4.08 -22.77 -33.06
N THR A 638 -5.35 -23.05 -33.38
CA THR A 638 -5.85 -22.83 -34.75
C THR A 638 -6.07 -21.34 -35.01
N VAL A 639 -5.83 -20.89 -36.24
CA VAL A 639 -6.07 -19.50 -36.65
C VAL A 639 -7.15 -19.46 -37.71
N GLN A 640 -8.17 -18.65 -37.47
CA GLN A 640 -9.29 -18.44 -38.38
C GLN A 640 -9.33 -17.00 -38.87
N ASN A 641 -9.51 -16.82 -40.18
CA ASN A 641 -9.58 -15.51 -40.81
C ASN A 641 -11.03 -15.13 -41.11
N PHE A 642 -11.44 -13.92 -40.75
CA PHE A 642 -12.76 -13.36 -41.01
C PHE A 642 -12.61 -12.11 -41.88
N ALA A 643 -13.16 -12.16 -43.09
CA ALA A 643 -13.26 -10.98 -43.94
C ALA A 643 -14.32 -10.03 -43.36
N MET A 644 -13.93 -8.78 -43.12
CA MET A 644 -14.79 -7.75 -42.55
C MET A 644 -15.37 -6.89 -43.67
N ARG A 645 -16.63 -6.46 -43.53
CA ARG A 645 -17.41 -5.80 -44.59
C ARG A 645 -17.96 -4.47 -44.11
N ASP A 646 -17.99 -3.51 -45.03
CA ASP A 646 -18.59 -2.17 -44.91
C ASP A 646 -19.60 -2.02 -46.06
N ASP A 647 -20.61 -2.89 -46.08
CA ASP A 647 -21.57 -3.09 -47.18
C ASP A 647 -23.04 -2.88 -46.78
N GLY A 648 -23.31 -2.52 -45.52
CA GLY A 648 -24.65 -2.33 -44.98
C GLY A 648 -25.46 -3.62 -44.86
N ILE A 649 -24.81 -4.79 -44.95
CA ILE A 649 -25.41 -6.10 -44.74
C ILE A 649 -24.95 -6.66 -43.40
N ALA A 650 -25.92 -7.12 -42.59
CA ALA A 650 -25.65 -7.64 -41.25
C ALA A 650 -24.43 -8.60 -41.23
N PRO A 651 -23.47 -8.40 -40.31
CA PRO A 651 -23.59 -7.59 -39.10
C PRO A 651 -23.29 -6.10 -39.28
N ASP A 652 -22.88 -5.66 -40.46
CA ASP A 652 -22.79 -4.24 -40.77
C ASP A 652 -24.16 -3.68 -41.17
N THR A 653 -24.61 -2.61 -40.52
CA THR A 653 -25.93 -2.02 -40.77
C THR A 653 -25.88 -0.73 -41.57
N VAL A 654 -24.68 -0.17 -41.82
CA VAL A 654 -24.51 1.12 -42.49
C VAL A 654 -23.39 1.00 -43.52
N ALA A 655 -23.76 0.92 -44.79
CA ALA A 655 -22.78 0.81 -45.86
C ALA A 655 -21.94 2.07 -46.03
N ASN A 656 -20.64 1.88 -46.29
CA ASN A 656 -19.66 2.90 -46.64
C ASN A 656 -19.43 3.95 -45.53
N ASP A 657 -19.57 3.57 -44.26
CA ASP A 657 -19.26 4.44 -43.12
C ASP A 657 -17.82 4.27 -42.60
N GLY A 658 -17.03 3.39 -43.24
CA GLY A 658 -15.65 3.08 -42.89
C GLY A 658 -15.52 2.14 -41.69
N ILE A 659 -16.63 1.59 -41.18
CA ILE A 659 -16.67 0.62 -40.09
C ILE A 659 -16.91 -0.77 -40.69
N TYR A 660 -15.83 -1.54 -40.75
CA TYR A 660 -15.88 -2.91 -41.23
C TYR A 660 -16.31 -3.82 -40.10
N GLN A 661 -17.20 -4.78 -40.38
CA GLN A 661 -17.71 -5.71 -39.38
C GLN A 661 -17.66 -7.17 -39.85
N ALA A 662 -17.45 -8.09 -38.91
CA ALA A 662 -17.57 -9.53 -39.13
C ALA A 662 -18.14 -10.24 -37.90
N THR A 663 -18.93 -11.30 -38.12
CA THR A 663 -19.42 -12.15 -37.04
C THR A 663 -18.45 -13.30 -36.80
N VAL A 664 -17.96 -13.42 -35.58
CA VAL A 664 -17.23 -14.60 -35.09
C VAL A 664 -18.23 -15.46 -34.33
N ALA A 665 -18.70 -16.51 -34.98
CA ALA A 665 -19.62 -17.51 -34.43
C ALA A 665 -18.87 -18.75 -33.91
N ASP A 666 -19.63 -19.68 -33.33
CA ASP A 666 -19.17 -21.01 -32.90
C ASP A 666 -17.93 -20.97 -31.99
N ASN A 667 -17.93 -20.07 -30.99
CA ASN A 667 -16.88 -20.00 -29.98
C ASN A 667 -16.96 -21.20 -29.02
N LYS A 668 -16.51 -22.37 -29.47
CA LYS A 668 -16.61 -23.66 -28.74
C LYS A 668 -15.49 -23.89 -27.72
N LEU A 669 -14.43 -23.09 -27.77
CA LEU A 669 -13.27 -23.21 -26.90
C LEU A 669 -13.21 -22.00 -25.96
N ALA A 670 -13.16 -22.29 -24.66
CA ALA A 670 -12.98 -21.28 -23.63
C ALA A 670 -11.53 -20.80 -23.52
N GLY A 671 -11.37 -19.60 -22.96
CA GLY A 671 -10.09 -18.92 -22.78
C GLY A 671 -10.01 -17.64 -23.58
N PHE A 672 -8.84 -17.03 -23.53
CA PHE A 672 -8.54 -15.81 -24.28
C PHE A 672 -8.15 -16.14 -25.72
N GLN A 673 -8.74 -15.43 -26.67
CA GLN A 673 -8.53 -15.58 -28.11
C GLN A 673 -7.96 -14.27 -28.67
N PRO A 674 -6.64 -14.23 -28.91
CA PRO A 674 -5.97 -13.07 -29.52
C PRO A 674 -6.51 -12.79 -30.93
N VAL A 675 -6.72 -11.51 -31.24
CA VAL A 675 -7.23 -11.05 -32.54
C VAL A 675 -6.25 -10.05 -33.15
N ALA A 676 -5.81 -10.30 -34.37
CA ALA A 676 -5.09 -9.31 -35.18
C ALA A 676 -6.03 -8.77 -36.26
N PHE A 677 -6.26 -7.47 -36.24
CA PHE A 677 -6.97 -6.77 -37.30
C PHE A 677 -5.95 -6.23 -38.30
N SER A 678 -6.14 -6.52 -39.58
CA SER A 678 -5.31 -5.99 -40.66
C SER A 678 -6.18 -5.28 -41.68
N ALA A 679 -5.80 -4.06 -42.05
CA ALA A 679 -6.42 -3.30 -43.13
C ALA A 679 -5.40 -2.99 -44.21
N SER A 680 -5.77 -3.11 -45.48
CA SER A 680 -4.96 -2.68 -46.62
C SER A 680 -5.81 -2.11 -47.73
N GLY A 681 -5.23 -1.24 -48.55
CA GLY A 681 -5.96 -0.62 -49.63
C GLY A 681 -5.17 0.48 -50.32
N VAL A 682 -5.89 1.35 -51.01
CA VAL A 682 -5.35 2.51 -51.72
C VAL A 682 -6.09 3.74 -51.23
N ARG A 683 -5.35 4.77 -50.83
CA ARG A 683 -5.89 6.07 -50.45
C ARG A 683 -6.49 6.78 -51.65
N ALA A 684 -7.32 7.80 -51.41
CA ALA A 684 -7.91 8.61 -52.47
C ALA A 684 -6.87 9.27 -53.40
N ASN A 685 -5.66 9.52 -52.90
CA ASN A 685 -4.54 10.07 -53.67
C ASN A 685 -3.72 9.02 -54.44
N GLY A 686 -4.11 7.75 -54.42
CA GLY A 686 -3.43 6.65 -55.11
C GLY A 686 -2.32 5.95 -54.31
N ALA A 687 -1.99 6.41 -53.09
CA ALA A 687 -0.98 5.78 -52.25
C ALA A 687 -1.51 4.47 -51.63
N ALA A 688 -0.77 3.37 -51.77
CA ALA A 688 -1.08 2.12 -51.09
C ALA A 688 -0.85 2.25 -49.58
N PHE A 689 -1.64 1.58 -48.75
CA PHE A 689 -1.48 1.54 -47.30
C PHE A 689 -1.70 0.14 -46.73
N SER A 690 -1.12 -0.11 -45.55
CA SER A 690 -1.52 -1.20 -44.67
C SER A 690 -1.49 -0.75 -43.21
N ARG A 691 -2.32 -1.34 -42.34
CA ARG A 691 -2.41 -1.07 -40.90
C ARG A 691 -2.70 -2.34 -40.13
N GLU A 692 -2.26 -2.40 -38.88
CA GLU A 692 -2.50 -3.52 -37.98
C GLU A 692 -2.73 -3.07 -36.54
N ILE A 693 -3.70 -3.68 -35.86
CA ILE A 693 -3.96 -3.49 -34.42
C ILE A 693 -4.30 -4.82 -33.74
N PHE A 694 -4.17 -4.85 -32.41
CA PHE A 694 -4.45 -6.01 -31.57
C PHE A 694 -5.79 -5.90 -30.85
N GLY A 695 -6.44 -7.04 -30.62
CA GLY A 695 -7.61 -7.17 -29.75
C GLY A 695 -7.63 -8.52 -29.04
N LEU A 696 -8.56 -8.69 -28.11
CA LEU A 696 -8.72 -9.92 -27.34
C LEU A 696 -10.21 -10.24 -27.17
N ILE A 697 -10.57 -11.50 -27.37
CA ILE A 697 -11.89 -12.05 -27.01
C ILE A 697 -11.69 -12.98 -25.82
N ALA A 698 -12.50 -12.85 -24.78
CA ALA A 698 -12.54 -13.74 -23.63
C ALA A 698 -13.78 -14.63 -23.73
N VAL A 699 -13.60 -15.95 -23.74
CA VAL A 699 -14.71 -16.91 -23.82
C VAL A 699 -14.75 -17.75 -22.55
N SER A 700 -15.75 -17.56 -21.70
CA SER A 700 -15.94 -18.38 -20.51
C SER A 700 -16.47 -19.75 -20.87
N SER A 701 -15.98 -20.81 -20.21
CA SER A 701 -16.49 -22.18 -20.43
C SER A 701 -17.85 -22.42 -19.79
N ALA A 702 -18.28 -21.53 -18.90
CA ALA A 702 -19.53 -21.65 -18.18
C ALA A 702 -20.42 -20.44 -18.44
N ASN A 703 -21.67 -20.70 -18.82
CA ASN A 703 -22.71 -19.68 -18.78
C ASN A 703 -22.98 -19.38 -17.30
N ALA A 704 -22.60 -18.21 -16.82
CA ALA A 704 -22.94 -17.77 -15.48
C ALA A 704 -23.82 -16.52 -15.54
N SER A 705 -24.66 -16.33 -14.54
CA SER A 705 -25.49 -15.12 -14.45
C SER A 705 -25.80 -14.79 -12.99
N PHE A 706 -25.91 -13.51 -12.69
CA PHE A 706 -26.53 -13.05 -11.47
C PHE A 706 -28.04 -13.12 -11.63
N THR A 707 -28.74 -13.65 -10.62
CA THR A 707 -30.22 -13.70 -10.61
C THR A 707 -30.86 -12.35 -10.28
N GLY A 708 -30.07 -11.41 -9.75
CA GLY A 708 -30.52 -10.12 -9.21
C GLY A 708 -30.93 -10.17 -7.74
N THR A 709 -31.02 -11.36 -7.13
CA THR A 709 -31.30 -11.49 -5.69
C THR A 709 -30.04 -11.15 -4.89
N LEU A 710 -30.08 -10.00 -4.21
CA LEU A 710 -29.01 -9.48 -3.35
C LEU A 710 -29.54 -9.25 -1.93
N SER A 711 -28.68 -9.42 -0.93
CA SER A 711 -28.95 -9.06 0.47
C SER A 711 -27.64 -8.74 1.18
N ASP A 712 -27.69 -7.93 2.23
CA ASP A 712 -26.52 -7.54 3.02
C ASP A 712 -26.69 -7.82 4.51
N ALA A 713 -25.57 -7.93 5.24
CA ALA A 713 -25.55 -7.99 6.70
C ALA A 713 -24.19 -7.51 7.24
N GLY A 714 -24.19 -6.90 8.43
CA GLY A 714 -22.97 -6.77 9.23
C GLY A 714 -22.56 -8.12 9.83
N GLU A 715 -21.28 -8.46 9.75
CA GLU A 715 -20.69 -9.66 10.34
C GLU A 715 -19.67 -9.24 11.41
N ASP A 716 -19.95 -9.63 12.64
CA ASP A 716 -19.07 -9.51 13.81
C ASP A 716 -18.50 -10.92 14.08
N SER A 717 -17.28 -11.16 13.60
CA SER A 717 -16.58 -12.44 13.65
C SER A 717 -15.89 -12.68 14.99
N ASN A 718 -15.53 -11.61 15.69
CA ASN A 718 -14.79 -11.67 16.95
C ASN A 718 -15.72 -11.52 18.19
N SER A 719 -17.00 -11.22 17.96
CA SER A 719 -18.06 -11.01 18.96
C SER A 719 -17.80 -9.83 19.92
N ASP A 720 -17.10 -8.79 19.45
CA ASP A 720 -16.83 -7.56 20.22
C ASP A 720 -17.97 -6.51 20.12
N GLY A 721 -18.98 -6.77 19.30
CA GLY A 721 -20.13 -5.89 19.07
C GLY A 721 -19.95 -4.93 17.90
N LEU A 722 -18.82 -4.97 17.18
CA LEU A 722 -18.55 -4.22 15.96
C LEU A 722 -18.50 -5.17 14.76
N PHE A 723 -18.91 -4.67 13.59
CA PHE A 723 -18.84 -5.44 12.36
C PHE A 723 -17.41 -5.44 11.81
N ASP A 724 -16.73 -6.58 11.85
CA ASP A 724 -15.49 -6.82 11.11
C ASP A 724 -15.71 -6.66 9.60
N HIS A 725 -16.89 -7.04 9.11
CA HIS A 725 -17.22 -7.00 7.68
C HIS A 725 -18.65 -6.53 7.39
N LEU A 726 -18.81 -5.82 6.25
CA LEU A 726 -20.09 -5.75 5.56
C LEU A 726 -20.17 -6.89 4.54
N VAL A 727 -21.08 -7.84 4.75
CA VAL A 727 -21.23 -9.03 3.90
C VAL A 727 -22.35 -8.83 2.90
N LEU A 728 -22.01 -8.80 1.62
CA LEU A 728 -22.96 -8.81 0.52
C LEU A 728 -23.17 -10.24 0.02
N ARG A 729 -24.41 -10.72 0.04
CA ARG A 729 -24.81 -12.02 -0.50
C ARG A 729 -25.46 -11.84 -1.87
N ALA A 730 -24.95 -12.55 -2.87
CA ALA A 730 -25.50 -12.56 -4.21
C ALA A 730 -25.89 -13.98 -4.62
N GLN A 731 -27.06 -14.14 -5.25
CA GLN A 731 -27.44 -15.41 -5.84
C GLN A 731 -27.01 -15.49 -7.30
N VAL A 732 -26.22 -16.50 -7.62
CA VAL A 732 -25.61 -16.74 -8.93
C VAL A 732 -26.10 -18.07 -9.48
N ASN A 733 -26.43 -18.13 -10.77
CA ASN A 733 -26.61 -19.39 -11.49
C ASN A 733 -25.35 -19.68 -12.30
N ALA A 734 -24.66 -20.78 -12.00
CA ALA A 734 -23.46 -21.23 -12.68
C ALA A 734 -23.78 -22.43 -13.59
N GLY A 735 -23.45 -22.34 -14.87
CA GLY A 735 -23.69 -23.39 -15.85
C GLY A 735 -22.80 -24.62 -15.68
N ALA A 736 -21.68 -24.49 -14.99
CA ALA A 736 -20.78 -25.59 -14.65
C ALA A 736 -20.13 -25.36 -13.28
N ALA A 737 -19.82 -26.46 -12.60
CA ALA A 737 -19.01 -26.40 -11.38
C ALA A 737 -17.56 -26.00 -11.70
N GLY A 738 -16.92 -25.27 -10.80
CA GLY A 738 -15.55 -24.81 -10.98
C GLY A 738 -15.17 -23.67 -10.04
N GLU A 739 -13.94 -23.18 -10.18
CA GLU A 739 -13.49 -21.98 -9.48
C GLU A 739 -13.89 -20.72 -10.27
N TYR A 740 -14.41 -19.76 -9.54
CA TYR A 740 -14.79 -18.44 -10.05
C TYR A 740 -14.19 -17.38 -9.16
N ARG A 741 -13.92 -16.22 -9.72
CA ARG A 741 -13.62 -15.00 -8.99
C ARG A 741 -14.87 -14.14 -8.96
N ILE A 742 -15.27 -13.72 -7.77
CA ILE A 742 -16.27 -12.67 -7.60
C ILE A 742 -15.56 -11.39 -7.19
N TYR A 743 -15.94 -10.29 -7.85
CA TYR A 743 -15.51 -8.93 -7.52
C TYR A 743 -16.75 -8.06 -7.30
N GLY A 744 -16.68 -7.15 -6.34
CA GLY A 744 -17.73 -6.17 -6.09
C GLY A 744 -17.19 -4.81 -5.67
N GLU A 745 -17.90 -3.77 -6.09
CA GLU A 745 -17.64 -2.37 -5.72
C GLU A 745 -18.89 -1.82 -5.01
N LEU A 746 -18.71 -1.32 -3.78
CA LEU A 746 -19.68 -0.47 -3.10
C LEU A 746 -19.26 1.00 -3.22
N THR A 747 -20.22 1.88 -3.42
CA THR A 747 -20.02 3.33 -3.36
C THR A 747 -20.78 3.96 -2.20
N ASP A 748 -20.10 4.86 -1.48
CA ASP A 748 -20.73 5.67 -0.45
C ASP A 748 -21.36 6.95 -1.03
N SER A 749 -22.01 7.75 -0.18
CA SER A 749 -22.66 9.00 -0.61
C SER A 749 -21.70 10.10 -1.08
N ALA A 750 -20.40 10.00 -0.76
CA ALA A 750 -19.37 10.92 -1.23
C ALA A 750 -18.70 10.43 -2.54
N GLY A 751 -19.06 9.24 -3.02
CA GLY A 751 -18.50 8.62 -4.21
C GLY A 751 -17.19 7.87 -3.95
N ASN A 752 -16.81 7.62 -2.70
CA ASN A 752 -15.69 6.73 -2.40
C ASN A 752 -16.08 5.28 -2.71
N ARG A 753 -15.09 4.50 -3.10
CA ARG A 753 -15.24 3.10 -3.49
C ARG A 753 -14.70 2.19 -2.40
N HIS A 754 -15.45 1.15 -2.08
CA HIS A 754 -15.01 0.01 -1.29
C HIS A 754 -15.04 -1.21 -2.21
N GLU A 755 -13.92 -1.91 -2.31
CA GLU A 755 -13.75 -3.01 -3.26
C GLU A 755 -13.48 -4.29 -2.48
N ALA A 756 -14.00 -5.41 -2.99
CA ALA A 756 -13.70 -6.72 -2.47
C ALA A 756 -13.65 -7.73 -3.62
N ALA A 757 -12.70 -8.65 -3.55
CA ALA A 757 -12.52 -9.72 -4.52
C ALA A 757 -12.14 -11.01 -3.79
N GLN A 758 -12.60 -12.14 -4.30
CA GLN A 758 -12.21 -13.45 -3.78
C GLN A 758 -12.43 -14.56 -4.82
N VAL A 759 -11.69 -15.66 -4.67
CA VAL A 759 -11.91 -16.90 -5.41
C VAL A 759 -12.86 -17.81 -4.63
N ILE A 760 -13.85 -18.36 -5.33
CA ILE A 760 -14.92 -19.21 -4.78
C ILE A 760 -15.11 -20.44 -5.65
N ALA A 761 -15.44 -21.57 -5.03
CA ALA A 761 -15.88 -22.77 -5.74
C ALA A 761 -17.42 -22.74 -5.89
N LEU A 762 -17.90 -22.81 -7.13
CA LEU A 762 -19.33 -22.90 -7.43
C LEU A 762 -19.69 -24.32 -7.88
N GLN A 763 -20.89 -24.75 -7.54
CA GLN A 763 -21.52 -25.94 -8.12
C GLN A 763 -22.36 -25.56 -9.34
N ALA A 764 -22.65 -26.52 -10.22
CA ALA A 764 -23.60 -26.27 -11.30
C ALA A 764 -25.01 -25.98 -10.73
N GLY A 765 -25.69 -24.97 -11.25
CA GLY A 765 -26.98 -24.49 -10.78
C GLY A 765 -26.88 -23.25 -9.89
N THR A 766 -27.87 -23.08 -9.01
CA THR A 766 -28.00 -21.90 -8.15
C THR A 766 -27.10 -22.00 -6.92
N ASN A 767 -26.29 -20.96 -6.71
CA ASN A 767 -25.40 -20.78 -5.56
C ASN A 767 -25.71 -19.45 -4.89
N VAL A 768 -25.42 -19.35 -3.58
CA VAL A 768 -25.36 -18.06 -2.86
C VAL A 768 -23.91 -17.80 -2.53
N VAL A 769 -23.40 -16.65 -2.95
CA VAL A 769 -22.00 -16.25 -2.78
C VAL A 769 -21.95 -15.05 -1.85
N GLU A 770 -20.99 -15.03 -0.94
CA GLU A 770 -20.81 -13.96 0.03
C GLU A 770 -19.55 -13.17 -0.29
N LEU A 771 -19.63 -11.86 -0.44
CA LEU A 771 -18.49 -10.97 -0.63
C LEU A 771 -18.35 -10.07 0.62
N ARG A 772 -17.15 -10.05 1.20
CA ARG A 772 -16.87 -9.35 2.47
C ARG A 772 -16.10 -8.06 2.22
N PHE A 773 -16.66 -6.92 2.63
CA PHE A 773 -15.98 -5.63 2.61
C PHE A 773 -15.41 -5.34 4.01
N ASP A 774 -14.16 -4.88 4.07
CA ASP A 774 -13.44 -4.59 5.33
C ASP A 774 -14.13 -3.47 6.12
N GLY A 775 -14.60 -3.80 7.33
CA GLY A 775 -15.28 -2.87 8.23
C GLY A 775 -14.37 -1.75 8.72
N ALA A 776 -13.09 -2.02 9.00
CA ALA A 776 -12.15 -0.99 9.42
C ALA A 776 -11.90 0.03 8.29
N ALA A 777 -11.86 -0.44 7.04
CA ALA A 777 -11.76 0.42 5.87
C ALA A 777 -13.02 1.27 5.66
N ILE A 778 -14.20 0.75 6.00
CA ILE A 778 -15.47 1.51 6.01
C ILE A 778 -15.45 2.58 7.12
N PHE A 779 -15.09 2.19 8.35
CA PHE A 779 -14.99 3.11 9.48
C PHE A 779 -14.04 4.27 9.20
N ALA A 780 -12.87 3.98 8.61
CA ALA A 780 -11.86 4.98 8.28
C ALA A 780 -12.34 6.08 7.31
N ARG A 781 -13.42 5.85 6.56
CA ARG A 781 -14.04 6.88 5.69
C ARG A 781 -14.96 7.82 6.44
N ALA A 782 -15.42 7.45 7.64
CA ALA A 782 -16.34 8.24 8.47
C ALA A 782 -17.63 8.65 7.73
N ILE A 783 -18.14 7.79 6.85
CA ILE A 783 -19.35 8.02 6.06
C ILE A 783 -20.35 6.89 6.31
N ASP A 784 -21.52 7.27 6.83
CA ASP A 784 -22.64 6.36 7.04
C ASP A 784 -23.18 5.82 5.70
N GLY A 785 -23.69 4.59 5.73
CA GLY A 785 -24.51 4.03 4.67
C GLY A 785 -25.90 4.69 4.59
N PRO A 786 -26.76 4.25 3.67
CA PRO A 786 -26.63 3.03 2.86
C PRO A 786 -25.56 3.14 1.78
N TYR A 787 -24.83 2.06 1.55
CA TYR A 787 -23.87 1.92 0.46
C TYR A 787 -24.58 1.40 -0.79
N THR A 788 -24.14 1.83 -1.97
CA THR A 788 -24.71 1.39 -3.25
C THR A 788 -23.81 0.36 -3.90
N VAL A 789 -24.35 -0.79 -4.31
CA VAL A 789 -23.60 -1.78 -5.10
C VAL A 789 -23.44 -1.25 -6.52
N ALA A 790 -22.29 -0.67 -6.83
CA ALA A 790 -22.01 -0.09 -8.14
C ALA A 790 -21.87 -1.16 -9.22
N VAL A 791 -21.16 -2.25 -8.91
CA VAL A 791 -21.01 -3.39 -9.82
C VAL A 791 -20.69 -4.68 -9.07
N LEU A 792 -21.21 -5.80 -9.58
CA LEU A 792 -20.76 -7.15 -9.27
C LEU A 792 -20.27 -7.82 -10.56
N ARG A 793 -19.13 -8.50 -10.48
CA ARG A 793 -18.57 -9.27 -11.58
C ARG A 793 -18.28 -10.68 -11.14
N LEU A 794 -18.54 -11.61 -12.04
CA LEU A 794 -18.15 -13.00 -11.91
C LEU A 794 -17.26 -13.35 -13.10
N ALA A 795 -16.08 -13.87 -12.83
CA ALA A 795 -15.17 -14.40 -13.82
C ALA A 795 -14.86 -15.87 -13.50
N GLN A 796 -14.75 -16.72 -14.50
CA GLN A 796 -14.22 -18.06 -14.30
C GLN A 796 -12.72 -17.96 -14.00
N ASN A 797 -12.26 -18.60 -12.93
CA ASN A 797 -10.86 -18.61 -12.56
C ASN A 797 -10.17 -19.77 -13.29
N THR A 798 -9.30 -19.46 -14.26
CA THR A 798 -8.54 -20.47 -15.01
C THR A 798 -7.04 -20.25 -14.84
N PRO A 799 -6.18 -21.23 -15.19
CA PRO A 799 -4.72 -21.04 -15.18
C PRO A 799 -4.25 -19.86 -16.06
N GLU A 800 -5.04 -19.51 -17.07
CA GLU A 800 -4.81 -18.39 -17.99
C GLU A 800 -5.23 -17.03 -17.41
N GLY A 801 -6.04 -17.02 -16.34
CA GLY A 801 -6.52 -15.82 -15.66
C GLY A 801 -8.03 -15.83 -15.41
N ALA A 802 -8.53 -14.70 -14.91
CA ALA A 802 -9.96 -14.48 -14.68
C ALA A 802 -10.69 -14.17 -16.00
N VAL A 803 -11.43 -15.15 -16.52
CA VAL A 803 -12.21 -15.01 -17.77
C VAL A 803 -13.63 -14.51 -17.43
N PRO A 804 -14.05 -13.30 -17.86
CA PRO A 804 -15.35 -12.75 -17.47
C PRO A 804 -16.51 -13.66 -17.88
N ALA A 805 -17.46 -13.85 -16.97
CA ALA A 805 -18.61 -14.75 -17.15
C ALA A 805 -19.95 -14.03 -16.96
N ALA A 806 -20.05 -13.11 -15.99
CA ALA A 806 -21.25 -12.31 -15.75
C ALA A 806 -20.90 -10.94 -15.15
N GLU A 807 -21.74 -9.96 -15.42
CA GLU A 807 -21.71 -8.66 -14.75
C GLU A 807 -23.13 -8.26 -14.36
N LEU A 808 -23.27 -7.68 -13.18
CA LEU A 808 -24.49 -7.04 -12.71
C LEU A 808 -24.14 -5.63 -12.24
N SER A 809 -24.49 -4.65 -13.05
CA SER A 809 -24.52 -3.24 -12.63
C SER A 809 -25.88 -3.01 -11.96
N SER A 810 -25.87 -2.82 -10.64
CA SER A 810 -27.10 -2.74 -9.83
C SER A 810 -27.24 -1.36 -9.20
N ALA A 811 -28.44 -1.06 -8.71
CA ALA A 811 -28.68 0.05 -7.78
C ALA A 811 -29.19 -0.50 -6.43
N PHE A 812 -28.77 -1.72 -6.08
CA PHE A 812 -29.03 -2.27 -4.76
C PHE A 812 -28.37 -1.36 -3.72
N GLN A 813 -29.17 -0.87 -2.79
CA GLN A 813 -28.68 -0.19 -1.61
C GLN A 813 -28.71 -1.16 -0.46
N THR A 814 -27.60 -1.19 0.28
CA THR A 814 -27.54 -1.92 1.54
C THR A 814 -28.54 -1.33 2.54
N ALA A 815 -28.72 -1.99 3.68
CA ALA A 815 -29.31 -1.31 4.83
C ALA A 815 -28.48 -0.06 5.23
N ALA A 816 -29.07 0.82 6.03
CA ALA A 816 -28.36 1.95 6.61
C ALA A 816 -27.47 1.45 7.76
N TYR A 817 -26.16 1.41 7.53
CA TYR A 817 -25.15 1.13 8.55
C TYR A 817 -24.50 2.43 8.99
N ARG A 818 -24.31 2.61 10.29
CA ARG A 818 -23.44 3.68 10.77
C ARG A 818 -21.99 3.27 10.56
N TYR A 819 -21.12 4.20 10.17
CA TYR A 819 -19.71 3.86 10.02
C TYR A 819 -19.10 3.41 11.37
N THR A 820 -19.61 3.95 12.49
CA THR A 820 -19.25 3.56 13.87
C THR A 820 -19.82 2.21 14.31
N ALA A 821 -20.50 1.47 13.43
CA ALA A 821 -20.89 0.09 13.70
C ALA A 821 -19.84 -0.91 13.21
N PHE A 822 -18.79 -0.46 12.50
CA PHE A 822 -17.74 -1.31 11.95
C PHE A 822 -16.48 -1.29 12.81
N GLN A 823 -15.58 -2.26 12.62
CA GLN A 823 -14.39 -2.44 13.46
C GLN A 823 -13.55 -1.16 13.64
N HIS A 824 -13.30 -0.79 14.90
CA HIS A 824 -12.44 0.31 15.31
C HIS A 824 -11.99 0.15 16.78
N GLU A 825 -10.97 0.89 17.19
CA GLU A 825 -10.52 0.90 18.58
C GLU A 825 -11.62 1.41 19.53
N PRO A 826 -11.97 0.71 20.63
CA PRO A 826 -13.12 1.03 21.49
C PRO A 826 -12.98 2.32 22.31
N ILE A 827 -11.75 2.82 22.45
CA ILE A 827 -11.39 4.06 23.14
C ILE A 827 -10.47 4.84 22.22
N ARG A 828 -10.87 6.06 21.85
CA ARG A 828 -10.10 6.92 20.94
C ARG A 828 -9.83 8.26 21.62
N VAL A 829 -8.57 8.54 21.92
CA VAL A 829 -8.15 9.76 22.60
C VAL A 829 -7.87 10.84 21.57
N SER A 830 -8.40 12.04 21.78
CA SER A 830 -8.06 13.20 20.97
C SER A 830 -6.59 13.58 21.18
N GLY A 831 -5.84 13.85 20.11
CA GLY A 831 -4.45 14.33 20.21
C GLY A 831 -4.31 15.77 20.72
N SER A 832 -5.39 16.39 21.18
CA SER A 832 -5.43 17.76 21.71
C SER A 832 -5.94 17.79 23.15
N ALA A 833 -5.36 18.63 24.00
CA ALA A 833 -5.82 18.87 25.36
C ALA A 833 -6.02 20.35 25.66
N THR A 834 -6.85 20.64 26.65
CA THR A 834 -6.90 21.97 27.29
C THR A 834 -6.25 21.88 28.67
N SER A 835 -5.50 22.89 29.07
CA SER A 835 -4.78 22.90 30.36
C SER A 835 -4.98 24.22 31.09
N ALA A 836 -5.02 24.16 32.42
CA ALA A 836 -5.17 25.32 33.29
C ALA A 836 -4.42 25.12 34.61
N GLY A 837 -3.67 26.14 35.04
CA GLY A 837 -3.14 26.22 36.39
C GLY A 837 -4.26 26.57 37.38
N VAL A 838 -4.25 25.95 38.55
CA VAL A 838 -5.22 26.20 39.63
C VAL A 838 -4.46 26.75 40.83
N ASP A 839 -4.80 27.97 41.22
CA ASP A 839 -4.37 28.64 42.45
C ASP A 839 -5.52 28.50 43.46
N SER A 840 -5.32 27.61 44.44
CA SER A 840 -6.29 27.16 45.43
C SER A 840 -6.20 27.94 46.74
N ASP A 841 -5.04 28.54 47.05
CA ASP A 841 -4.81 29.31 48.27
C ASP A 841 -4.78 30.84 48.05
N GLY A 842 -4.81 31.28 46.79
CA GLY A 842 -4.94 32.67 46.35
C GLY A 842 -3.62 33.44 46.35
N ASP A 843 -2.48 32.76 46.40
CA ASP A 843 -1.16 33.39 46.50
C ASP A 843 -0.55 33.80 45.15
N ARG A 844 -1.25 33.51 44.04
CA ARG A 844 -0.89 33.76 42.63
C ARG A 844 0.13 32.78 42.05
N LEU A 845 0.45 31.72 42.76
CA LEU A 845 1.13 30.54 42.23
C LEU A 845 0.10 29.44 42.02
N PHE A 846 0.35 28.58 41.04
CA PHE A 846 -0.49 27.43 40.79
C PHE A 846 -0.09 26.31 41.75
N ASP A 847 -1.06 25.74 42.46
CA ASP A 847 -0.96 24.52 43.26
C ASP A 847 -1.12 23.25 42.43
N LEU A 848 -1.91 23.34 41.34
CA LEU A 848 -2.19 22.22 40.45
C LEU A 848 -2.08 22.64 38.99
N LEU A 849 -1.69 21.68 38.15
CA LEU A 849 -1.90 21.75 36.71
C LEU A 849 -2.99 20.75 36.31
N ASN A 850 -4.14 21.26 35.88
CA ASN A 850 -5.24 20.45 35.37
C ASN A 850 -5.17 20.35 33.84
N ILE A 851 -5.16 19.13 33.32
CA ILE A 851 -5.18 18.82 31.88
C ILE A 851 -6.46 18.05 31.58
N HIS A 852 -7.25 18.56 30.63
CA HIS A 852 -8.43 17.89 30.12
C HIS A 852 -8.16 17.34 28.73
N VAL A 853 -8.38 16.05 28.57
CA VAL A 853 -8.23 15.32 27.30
C VAL A 853 -9.59 14.76 26.91
N ASP A 854 -9.99 14.94 25.65
CA ASP A 854 -11.23 14.34 25.16
C ASP A 854 -10.97 12.90 24.71
N ALA A 855 -11.87 11.99 25.06
CA ALA A 855 -11.83 10.60 24.66
C ALA A 855 -13.23 10.14 24.19
N ASP A 856 -13.29 9.58 22.98
CA ASP A 856 -14.48 8.89 22.50
C ASP A 856 -14.51 7.47 23.06
N ILE A 857 -15.60 7.15 23.75
CA ILE A 857 -15.84 5.87 24.41
C ILE A 857 -17.03 5.20 23.74
N ASP A 858 -16.87 3.96 23.29
CA ASP A 858 -17.97 3.27 22.61
C ASP A 858 -18.98 2.64 23.58
N ARG A 859 -18.51 2.23 24.77
CA ARG A 859 -19.34 1.59 25.80
C ARG A 859 -19.40 2.42 27.09
N ALA A 860 -20.61 2.84 27.47
CA ALA A 860 -20.79 3.49 28.77
C ALA A 860 -20.43 2.52 29.93
N GLY A 861 -19.81 3.06 30.98
CA GLY A 861 -19.46 2.27 32.16
C GLY A 861 -18.43 2.98 33.04
N PHE A 862 -17.97 2.29 34.08
CA PHE A 862 -16.92 2.80 34.95
C PHE A 862 -15.56 2.62 34.28
N TYR A 863 -14.84 3.74 34.14
CA TYR A 863 -13.49 3.78 33.62
C TYR A 863 -12.55 4.41 34.63
N GLN A 864 -11.30 3.99 34.54
CA GLN A 864 -10.16 4.54 35.23
C GLN A 864 -9.16 4.97 34.17
N TRP A 865 -8.42 6.03 34.45
CA TRP A 865 -7.38 6.50 33.57
C TRP A 865 -6.18 7.00 34.37
N SER A 866 -5.01 6.99 33.75
CA SER A 866 -3.79 7.52 34.32
C SER A 866 -2.88 8.09 33.25
N GLY A 867 -1.99 8.99 33.63
CA GLY A 867 -1.03 9.60 32.72
C GLY A 867 0.13 10.24 33.46
N VAL A 868 1.23 10.42 32.75
CA VAL A 868 2.47 11.00 33.26
C VAL A 868 2.66 12.39 32.64
N LEU A 869 2.94 13.38 33.47
CA LEU A 869 3.36 14.70 33.00
C LEU A 869 4.88 14.71 32.88
N VAL A 870 5.40 15.13 31.73
CA VAL A 870 6.84 15.30 31.49
C VAL A 870 7.19 16.70 31.02
N ASP A 871 8.43 17.13 31.29
CA ASP A 871 9.00 18.35 30.72
C ASP A 871 9.46 18.16 29.26
N ARG A 872 9.95 19.25 28.64
CA ARG A 872 10.49 19.24 27.27
C ARG A 872 11.73 18.34 27.08
N ASN A 873 12.39 17.96 28.17
CA ASN A 873 13.56 17.08 28.18
C ASN A 873 13.18 15.63 28.45
N GLY A 874 11.90 15.33 28.72
CA GLY A 874 11.39 14.01 29.03
C GLY A 874 11.48 13.63 30.52
N ASN A 875 11.77 14.58 31.42
CA ASN A 875 11.78 14.31 32.86
C ASN A 875 10.34 14.24 33.38
N GLU A 876 10.00 13.18 34.13
CA GLU A 876 8.71 13.05 34.81
C GLU A 876 8.54 14.10 35.90
N LEU A 877 7.48 14.89 35.79
CA LEU A 877 7.06 15.91 36.73
C LEU A 877 5.94 15.41 37.66
N GLY A 878 5.17 14.42 37.24
CA GLY A 878 4.13 13.84 38.09
C GLY A 878 3.31 12.76 37.41
N PHE A 879 2.55 12.03 38.22
CA PHE A 879 1.62 10.99 37.79
C PHE A 879 0.21 11.37 38.27
N ALA A 880 -0.75 11.36 37.35
CA ALA A 880 -2.15 11.61 37.65
C ALA A 880 -2.97 10.36 37.35
N PHE A 881 -3.99 10.11 38.16
CA PHE A 881 -5.00 9.10 37.91
C PHE A 881 -6.39 9.69 38.15
N GLY A 882 -7.39 9.12 37.50
CA GLY A 882 -8.78 9.48 37.66
C GLY A 882 -9.69 8.27 37.43
N ALA A 883 -10.92 8.39 37.87
CA ALA A 883 -11.95 7.40 37.61
C ALA A 883 -13.33 8.06 37.58
N ALA A 884 -14.18 7.62 36.67
CA ALA A 884 -15.56 8.06 36.56
C ALA A 884 -16.39 7.08 35.73
N ASP A 885 -17.71 7.14 35.90
CA ASP A 885 -18.63 6.59 34.92
C ASP A 885 -18.62 7.47 33.66
N LEU A 886 -18.14 6.90 32.55
CA LEU A 886 -18.13 7.54 31.24
C LEU A 886 -19.36 7.11 30.43
N VAL A 887 -19.85 8.01 29.58
CA VAL A 887 -20.97 7.73 28.67
C VAL A 887 -20.45 7.30 27.30
N ALA A 888 -21.29 6.66 26.48
CA ALA A 888 -20.93 6.43 25.09
C ALA A 888 -20.86 7.76 24.32
N GLY A 889 -19.83 7.94 23.49
CA GLY A 889 -19.48 9.19 22.80
C GLY A 889 -18.31 9.93 23.47
N THR A 890 -18.22 11.24 23.21
CA THR A 890 -17.10 12.07 23.67
C THR A 890 -17.21 12.38 25.16
N ASN A 891 -16.16 12.04 25.91
CA ASN A 891 -16.01 12.33 27.33
C ASN A 891 -14.77 13.20 27.56
N ARG A 892 -14.77 13.94 28.66
CA ARG A 892 -13.65 14.80 29.03
C ARG A 892 -12.96 14.25 30.28
N LEU A 893 -11.73 13.78 30.13
CA LEU A 893 -10.94 13.16 31.18
C LEU A 893 -10.04 14.20 31.84
N LEU A 894 -10.05 14.26 33.17
CA LEU A 894 -9.22 15.17 33.95
C LEU A 894 -7.97 14.46 34.47
N PHE A 895 -6.81 15.04 34.21
CA PHE A 895 -5.53 14.71 34.82
C PHE A 895 -5.10 15.90 35.68
N SER A 896 -4.93 15.71 36.98
CA SER A 896 -4.52 16.76 37.91
C SER A 896 -3.14 16.43 38.46
N PHE A 897 -2.19 17.34 38.27
CA PHE A 897 -0.81 17.19 38.70
C PHE A 897 -0.48 18.21 39.78
N ASP A 898 0.25 17.77 40.82
CA ASP A 898 0.86 18.67 41.82
C ASP A 898 1.83 19.64 41.14
N ALA A 899 1.71 20.93 41.45
CA ALA A 899 2.55 21.98 40.90
C ALA A 899 3.95 22.03 41.49
N VAL A 900 4.17 21.52 42.72
CA VAL A 900 5.47 21.64 43.41
C VAL A 900 6.62 21.03 42.60
N PRO A 901 6.52 19.81 42.04
CA PRO A 901 7.54 19.26 41.15
C PRO A 901 7.74 20.08 39.87
N ILE A 902 6.67 20.66 39.34
CA ILE A 902 6.67 21.47 38.11
C ILE A 902 7.49 22.75 38.35
N GLY A 903 7.20 23.49 39.42
CA GLY A 903 7.95 24.69 39.78
C GLY A 903 9.41 24.37 40.14
N ARG A 904 9.65 23.31 40.92
CA ARG A 904 11.02 22.87 41.28
C ARG A 904 11.88 22.49 40.08
N SER A 905 11.28 21.99 39.00
CA SER A 905 12.02 21.67 37.77
C SER A 905 12.75 22.89 37.19
N GLY A 906 12.18 24.09 37.38
CA GLY A 906 12.67 25.32 36.79
C GLY A 906 12.61 25.36 35.25
N VAL A 907 11.95 24.39 34.62
CA VAL A 907 11.85 24.26 33.16
C VAL A 907 10.50 24.81 32.68
N ASP A 908 10.53 25.84 31.83
CA ASP A 908 9.31 26.37 31.21
C ASP A 908 8.67 25.32 30.27
N GLY A 909 7.33 25.34 30.20
CA GLY A 909 6.54 24.54 29.27
C GLY A 909 6.71 24.94 27.79
N PRO A 910 5.94 24.32 26.87
CA PRO A 910 4.85 23.40 27.12
C PRO A 910 5.33 22.10 27.79
N TYR A 911 4.53 21.61 28.73
CA TYR A 911 4.67 20.28 29.30
C TYR A 911 3.91 19.29 28.43
N PHE A 912 4.20 17.99 28.59
CA PHE A 912 3.60 16.96 27.76
C PHE A 912 2.97 15.89 28.64
N LEU A 913 1.69 15.59 28.40
CA LEU A 913 1.06 14.41 28.95
C LEU A 913 1.47 13.19 28.09
N ARG A 914 1.97 12.14 28.73
CA ARG A 914 2.43 10.88 28.11
C ARG A 914 1.88 9.67 28.86
N ASP A 915 2.08 8.49 28.28
CA ASP A 915 1.67 7.21 28.86
C ASP A 915 0.20 7.21 29.29
N VAL A 916 -0.66 7.82 28.47
CA VAL A 916 -2.09 7.94 28.79
C VAL A 916 -2.70 6.56 28.66
N LEU A 917 -3.15 6.04 29.79
CA LEU A 917 -3.88 4.80 29.89
C LEU A 917 -5.33 5.14 30.23
N ILE A 918 -6.28 4.52 29.52
CA ILE A 918 -7.69 4.54 29.86
C ILE A 918 -8.17 3.10 29.84
N PHE A 919 -8.85 2.63 30.88
CA PHE A 919 -9.39 1.27 30.94
C PHE A 919 -10.69 1.22 31.71
N GLY A 920 -11.60 0.32 31.32
CA GLY A 920 -12.93 0.23 31.91
C GLY A 920 -13.92 -0.44 30.98
N ALA A 921 -14.99 -0.97 31.56
CA ALA A 921 -16.08 -1.66 30.84
C ALA A 921 -15.63 -2.74 29.82
N GLY A 922 -14.47 -3.36 30.03
CA GLY A 922 -13.90 -4.40 29.16
C GLY A 922 -13.05 -3.90 27.99
N ALA A 923 -12.67 -2.62 27.98
CA ALA A 923 -11.78 -2.03 26.97
C ALA A 923 -10.60 -1.31 27.64
N ASN A 924 -9.50 -1.17 26.91
CA ASN A 924 -8.37 -0.33 27.29
C ASN A 924 -7.76 0.37 26.07
N ALA A 925 -7.20 1.55 26.29
CA ALA A 925 -6.35 2.26 25.33
C ALA A 925 -5.08 2.70 26.03
N VAL A 926 -3.96 2.51 25.34
CA VAL A 926 -2.65 3.05 25.72
C VAL A 926 -2.25 4.02 24.62
N VAL A 927 -2.05 5.28 24.98
CA VAL A 927 -1.75 6.36 24.05
C VAL A 927 -0.40 6.96 24.42
N ASP A 928 0.63 6.57 23.66
CA ASP A 928 1.96 7.15 23.72
C ASP A 928 2.09 8.33 22.74
N LEU A 929 1.15 9.28 22.84
CA LEU A 929 1.24 10.57 22.17
C LEU A 929 1.60 11.62 23.22
N ALA A 930 2.63 12.41 22.96
CA ALA A 930 3.01 13.55 23.80
C ALA A 930 2.02 14.71 23.59
N ILE A 931 0.90 14.70 24.32
CA ILE A 931 -0.14 15.72 24.20
C ILE A 931 0.35 17.01 24.88
N PRO A 932 0.55 18.12 24.14
CA PRO A 932 1.14 19.33 24.70
C PRO A 932 0.12 20.12 25.55
N THR A 933 0.59 20.71 26.64
CA THR A 933 -0.13 21.75 27.38
C THR A 933 -0.04 23.10 26.66
N LEU A 934 -0.78 24.09 27.16
CA LEU A 934 -0.44 25.49 26.91
C LEU A 934 0.98 25.79 27.43
N PRO A 935 1.66 26.81 26.88
CA PRO A 935 2.94 27.24 27.43
C PRO A 935 2.73 27.89 28.80
N PHE A 936 3.28 27.28 29.84
CA PHE A 936 3.37 27.82 31.19
C PHE A 936 4.83 28.11 31.54
N SER A 937 5.09 29.14 32.34
CA SER A 937 6.41 29.40 32.91
C SER A 937 6.55 28.69 34.26
N ALA A 938 7.72 28.11 34.54
CA ALA A 938 7.95 27.35 35.78
C ALA A 938 7.76 28.21 37.04
N ASN A 939 7.99 29.53 36.94
CA ASN A 939 7.79 30.48 38.02
C ASN A 939 6.31 30.79 38.36
N GLN A 940 5.37 30.24 37.59
CA GLN A 940 3.94 30.33 37.88
C GLN A 940 3.48 29.22 38.82
N PHE A 941 4.33 28.24 39.14
CA PHE A 941 3.98 27.08 39.94
C PHE A 941 4.67 27.13 41.30
N GLU A 942 4.01 26.51 42.27
CA GLU A 942 4.57 26.29 43.60
C GLU A 942 5.94 25.59 43.58
N GLY A 943 6.76 25.88 44.59
CA GLY A 943 8.09 25.27 44.74
C GLY A 943 9.17 25.74 43.77
N PHE A 944 8.92 26.75 42.92
CA PHE A 944 9.95 27.35 42.05
C PHE A 944 11.07 27.99 42.87
N ALA A 945 12.28 27.47 42.73
CA ALA A 945 13.47 27.91 43.48
C ALA A 945 14.50 28.68 42.62
N GLY A 946 14.10 29.18 41.44
CA GLY A 946 14.95 30.03 40.61
C GLY A 946 15.18 31.40 41.28
N GLY A 947 16.44 31.84 41.38
CA GLY A 947 16.85 33.07 42.06
C GLY A 947 16.14 34.36 41.58
N PRO A 948 16.28 35.46 42.34
CA PRO A 948 15.38 36.63 42.24
C PRO A 948 15.36 37.23 40.85
N VAL A 949 14.15 37.32 40.29
CA VAL A 949 13.85 38.19 39.16
C VAL A 949 14.11 39.63 39.61
N VAL A 950 15.10 40.29 39.02
CA VAL A 950 15.21 41.75 39.10
C VAL A 950 13.99 42.32 38.39
N PRO A 951 13.12 43.10 39.07
CA PRO A 951 12.00 43.73 38.41
C PRO A 951 12.55 44.76 37.42
N ALA A 952 12.20 44.64 36.14
CA ALA A 952 12.34 45.73 35.21
C ALA A 952 11.45 46.88 35.70
N VAL A 953 12.08 47.92 36.25
CA VAL A 953 11.40 49.14 36.70
C VAL A 953 10.70 49.79 35.50
N PRO A 954 9.39 50.07 35.57
CA PRO A 954 8.72 50.89 34.57
C PRO A 954 9.15 52.34 34.75
N VAL A 955 9.54 53.00 33.66
CA VAL A 955 9.76 54.46 33.63
C VAL A 955 8.48 55.13 33.13
N PRO A 956 7.74 55.89 33.95
CA PRO A 956 6.63 56.71 33.47
C PRO A 956 7.07 58.15 33.18
N LEU A 957 6.86 58.53 31.91
CA LEU A 957 6.48 59.82 31.30
C LEU A 957 6.72 61.15 32.06
N GLY A 958 7.44 62.05 31.38
CA GLY A 958 7.23 63.51 31.46
C GLY A 958 6.86 64.07 30.07
N GLY A 959 5.61 64.50 29.91
CA GLY A 959 5.14 65.29 28.74
C GLY A 959 5.45 66.79 28.89
N PRO A 960 4.73 67.73 28.22
CA PRO A 960 3.64 67.56 27.24
C PRO A 960 3.82 68.42 25.95
N PHE A 961 3.06 68.12 24.88
CA PHE A 961 2.38 69.15 24.07
C PHE A 961 1.17 68.53 23.36
N VAL A 962 0.09 69.33 23.33
CA VAL A 962 -1.30 69.00 23.02
C VAL A 962 -1.68 69.55 21.62
N LEU A 963 -2.82 69.05 21.11
CA LEU A 963 -3.67 69.46 19.96
C LEU A 963 -3.37 68.69 18.66
N ALA A 964 -4.32 68.17 17.89
CA ALA A 964 -5.79 68.29 17.82
C ALA A 964 -6.28 67.24 16.78
N THR A 965 -7.27 66.37 17.05
CA THR A 965 -8.71 66.50 16.68
C THR A 965 -9.12 65.78 15.36
N ILE A 966 -10.01 64.76 15.49
CA ILE A 966 -11.15 64.33 14.61
C ILE A 966 -10.86 64.06 13.11
N GLY A 967 -11.32 63.03 12.39
CA GLY A 967 -12.35 62.00 12.51
C GLY A 967 -12.79 61.53 11.09
N LEU A 968 -13.60 60.46 11.03
CA LEU A 968 -14.46 59.97 9.93
C LEU A 968 -13.87 59.27 8.66
N LEU A 969 -14.19 57.96 8.58
CA LEU A 969 -15.08 57.26 7.62
C LEU A 969 -15.08 57.57 6.10
N LEU A 970 -15.07 56.45 5.35
CA LEU A 970 -15.71 56.13 4.05
C LEU A 970 -15.00 56.51 2.73
N GLY A 971 -14.95 55.53 1.81
CA GLY A 971 -15.19 55.78 0.39
C GLY A 971 -14.23 55.13 -0.63
N GLY A 972 -14.56 53.90 -1.04
CA GLY A 972 -14.79 53.50 -2.45
C GLY A 972 -13.81 53.87 -3.58
N PHE A 973 -13.39 52.79 -4.27
CA PHE A 973 -13.22 52.64 -5.74
C PHE A 973 -12.13 53.42 -6.49
N GLY A 974 -11.39 52.67 -7.33
CA GLY A 974 -11.21 53.08 -8.72
C GLY A 974 -9.79 53.10 -9.28
N LEU A 975 -9.34 51.93 -9.74
CA LEU A 975 -8.79 51.65 -11.08
C LEU A 975 -7.76 52.58 -11.75
N SER A 976 -6.74 51.89 -12.28
CA SER A 976 -6.09 52.07 -13.60
C SER A 976 -5.01 53.18 -13.68
N ARG A 977 -3.93 53.09 -14.45
CA ARG A 977 -3.34 52.11 -15.38
C ARG A 977 -1.99 52.72 -15.83
N LEU A 978 -1.02 51.88 -16.20
CA LEU A 978 -0.06 52.05 -17.32
C LEU A 978 0.93 53.24 -17.35
N ARG A 979 2.24 52.92 -17.32
CA ARG A 979 3.20 52.96 -18.47
C ARG A 979 4.64 52.82 -17.93
N ARG A 980 5.37 51.76 -18.34
CA ARG A 980 6.40 51.72 -19.41
C ARG A 980 7.62 52.64 -19.20
N ARG A 981 8.79 52.04 -18.91
CA ARG A 981 10.01 51.89 -19.75
C ARG A 981 11.22 51.66 -18.83
N GLN A 982 11.96 50.56 -19.01
CA GLN A 982 13.32 50.49 -19.59
C GLN A 982 14.28 51.51 -18.93
N ILE A 983 15.40 51.09 -18.35
CA ILE A 983 16.62 50.69 -19.09
C ILE A 983 17.52 49.82 -18.18
N ALA A 984 18.24 48.91 -18.83
CA ALA A 984 19.26 48.02 -18.30
C ALA A 984 20.48 48.74 -17.68
N GLY A 985 21.14 48.08 -16.74
CA GLY A 985 22.42 48.50 -16.19
C GLY A 985 23.13 47.32 -15.55
N THR A 986 23.97 46.67 -16.34
CA THR A 986 24.99 45.68 -15.99
C THR A 986 25.83 46.06 -14.76
N GLY A 987 26.26 45.07 -13.97
CA GLY A 987 27.53 45.17 -13.25
C GLY A 987 27.63 44.45 -11.91
N ARG A 988 27.72 43.11 -11.96
CA ARG A 988 28.58 42.18 -11.19
C ARG A 988 27.84 40.96 -10.68
#